data_AF-A0A354TG17-F1
#
_entry.id   AF-A0A354TG17-F1
#
_cell.length_a   1.000
_cell.length_b   1.000
_cell.length_c   1.000
_cell.angle_alpha   90.00
_cell.angle_beta   90.00
_cell.angle_gamma   90.00
#
_symmetry.space_group_name_H-M   'P 1'
#
loop_
_entity.id
_entity.type
_entity.pdbx_description
1 polymer ?
#
loop_
_entity_poly.entity_id
_entity_poly.type
_entity_poly.pdbx_seq_one_letter_code
_entity_poly.pdbx_strand_id
1 'polypeptide(L)'
;MTRVLLTFWLLCLVSAQAQTYLSRSELKKPLSEAVEKTLAEFVERCAVEKQKQLTTHMAEVLKAVDAAAKLTTEETAAMQEPTKKAVESALAAWKPQTVVAMRTYLSRTSDMAAKRLINVWKPDASGLNEPVENWTPPEQNADWLAALRKTLGEERFKAWSDADARAREKTDEEIHRYLERWVRESRGPMNEDLQTQIGAMKTKLALNEGQVAALKKAAEVLLDQISEAERLRAAGMLRPMPDEARRNITGRSYFYLRFDRPRGAAWEKQWEEAAASVLGEELIAQWCKMAGEERGGLEAELAEMVKPSEVYMRQQMEQTMLTEIDNLATELDLDKERQEKLKKLSEEAIEESLKLGRKQWLEQARNYSAMERQRMRANTYFGLNEEQQAPALPVWKDGLKELLTETERARMTSEKEQREQRSLIAISRACLAEMDRALMLNDAQRGKLEPLLLPLMEPLIEQRRQQYWSYSTQQLFQYAGKARPETVRAILDDVQWKRWQELAASSNSTPRAMPAVNGTQPEAPDMEAAISTHLYKMFHTERKKALDAMLPQVEEARRVLTLPEATVNRLNTAAKGAVEQSLGHWRQNTERYVRQTVQSATPKNILQLLTGTERVSFSRNNGDSSPQSTEVWQTALKEALTASQLKQLETVARARQDYRLRSMAAMTVAELDRRRRLSGEQCAKLEPHVQKVLAEYQPDLERYMSNNWFLQYYYAMVPVAGVPEKEMQGILTPQQWKLCKDRDLPDAMQYWEGIENNHKNRLKQGGNAGQIFFNGGMIIDQ
;
A
#
# COMPACT_ATOMS: atom_id res chain seq x y z
N MET A 1 -7.26 -33.58 -2.22
CA MET A 1 -7.47 -32.18 -2.68
C MET A 1 -7.83 -31.25 -1.51
N THR A 2 -7.09 -31.30 -0.40
CA THR A 2 -7.45 -30.58 0.84
C THR A 2 -6.23 -29.96 1.54
N ARG A 3 -5.13 -29.76 0.80
CA ARG A 3 -3.88 -29.16 1.31
C ARG A 3 -3.47 -27.86 0.63
N VAL A 4 -4.27 -27.33 -0.30
CA VAL A 4 -3.95 -26.09 -1.06
C VAL A 4 -4.61 -24.83 -0.46
N LEU A 5 -5.57 -24.98 0.45
CA LEU A 5 -6.32 -23.85 1.03
C LEU A 5 -5.73 -23.29 2.34
N LEU A 6 -4.74 -23.95 2.95
CA LEU A 6 -4.11 -23.46 4.19
C LEU A 6 -2.95 -22.47 3.95
N THR A 7 -2.38 -22.44 2.75
CA THR A 7 -1.21 -21.60 2.43
C THR A 7 -1.57 -20.14 2.19
N PHE A 8 -2.83 -19.84 1.86
CA PHE A 8 -3.30 -18.48 1.59
C PHE A 8 -3.62 -17.66 2.86
N TRP A 9 -3.77 -18.31 4.02
CA TRP A 9 -4.02 -17.64 5.30
C TRP A 9 -2.76 -17.31 6.09
N LEU A 10 -1.61 -17.88 5.73
CA LEU A 10 -0.32 -17.60 6.37
C LEU A 10 0.39 -16.34 5.82
N LEU A 11 -0.02 -15.81 4.66
CA LEU A 11 0.61 -14.63 4.04
C LEU A 11 0.02 -13.27 4.49
N CYS A 12 -1.12 -13.25 5.19
CA CYS A 12 -1.66 -12.02 5.80
C CYS A 12 -1.20 -11.79 7.25
N LEU A 13 -0.32 -12.67 7.79
CA LEU A 13 0.30 -12.52 9.11
C LEU A 13 1.83 -12.37 9.05
N VAL A 14 2.44 -12.33 7.86
CA VAL A 14 3.87 -12.06 7.69
C VAL A 14 4.09 -10.58 7.39
N SER A 15 4.05 -9.79 8.47
CA SER A 15 5.06 -8.77 8.76
C SER A 15 4.71 -8.10 10.09
N ALA A 16 4.67 -8.90 11.15
CA ALA A 16 5.48 -8.48 12.29
C ALA A 16 6.94 -8.55 11.81
N GLN A 17 7.37 -7.59 10.97
CA GLN A 17 8.79 -7.29 10.88
C GLN A 17 9.19 -7.09 12.33
N ALA A 18 10.03 -7.98 12.84
CA ALA A 18 10.60 -7.85 14.16
C ALA A 18 11.20 -6.44 14.20
N GLN A 19 10.46 -5.52 14.84
CA GLN A 19 10.83 -4.13 14.92
C GLN A 19 12.25 -4.10 15.47
N THR A 20 13.18 -3.44 14.79
CA THR A 20 14.53 -3.26 15.34
C THR A 20 14.39 -2.43 16.61
N TYR A 21 14.44 -3.08 17.78
CA TYR A 21 14.11 -2.47 19.07
C TYR A 21 15.24 -1.58 19.60
N LEU A 22 15.58 -0.53 18.85
CA LEU A 22 16.31 0.62 19.37
C LEU A 22 15.49 1.24 20.51
N SER A 23 16.16 1.64 21.59
CA SER A 23 15.52 2.43 22.65
C SER A 23 14.98 3.73 22.08
N ARG A 24 13.99 4.36 22.74
CA ARG A 24 13.48 5.64 22.24
C ARG A 24 14.55 6.73 22.17
N SER A 25 15.57 6.71 23.04
CA SER A 25 16.69 7.64 22.96
C SER A 25 17.50 7.46 21.67
N GLU A 26 17.75 6.22 21.27
CA GLU A 26 18.38 5.90 19.98
C GLU A 26 17.49 6.29 18.80
N LEU A 27 16.19 6.04 18.88
CA LEU A 27 15.20 6.44 17.86
C LEU A 27 15.05 7.97 17.71
N LYS A 28 15.47 8.76 18.70
CA LYS A 28 15.42 10.23 18.65
C LYS A 28 16.70 10.86 18.08
N LYS A 29 17.77 10.07 17.88
CA LYS A 29 19.03 10.55 17.33
C LYS A 29 18.84 11.07 15.89
N PRO A 30 19.61 12.10 15.48
CA PRO A 30 19.57 12.58 14.11
C PRO A 30 19.82 11.47 13.10
N LEU A 31 19.06 11.49 12.01
CA LEU A 31 19.24 10.65 10.83
C LEU A 31 20.33 11.26 9.94
N SER A 32 20.54 10.68 8.75
CA SER A 32 21.46 11.29 7.78
C SER A 32 21.00 12.71 7.42
N GLU A 33 21.96 13.57 7.06
CA GLU A 33 21.70 14.96 6.70
C GLU A 33 20.63 15.09 5.61
N ALA A 34 20.67 14.18 4.62
CA ALA A 34 19.73 14.20 3.51
C ALA A 34 18.31 13.81 3.93
N VAL A 35 18.14 12.90 4.90
CA VAL A 35 16.82 12.53 5.43
C VAL A 35 16.30 13.62 6.37
N GLU A 36 17.15 14.17 7.25
CA GLU A 36 16.80 15.27 8.15
C GLU A 36 16.29 16.49 7.38
N LYS A 37 16.93 16.84 6.25
CA LYS A 37 16.48 17.92 5.38
C LYS A 37 15.07 17.66 4.82
N THR A 38 14.84 16.48 4.24
CA THR A 38 13.52 16.12 3.69
C THR A 38 12.44 16.09 4.78
N LEU A 39 12.78 15.62 5.98
CA LEU A 39 11.87 15.59 7.12
C LEU A 39 11.53 17.01 7.59
N ALA A 40 12.52 17.90 7.69
CA ALA A 40 12.30 19.30 8.06
C ALA A 40 11.39 20.02 7.06
N GLU A 41 11.62 19.84 5.76
CA GLU A 41 10.77 20.38 4.69
C GLU A 41 9.32 19.86 4.79
N PHE A 42 9.14 18.59 5.18
CA PHE A 42 7.82 18.02 5.44
C PHE A 42 7.15 18.64 6.67
N VAL A 43 7.89 18.82 7.77
CA VAL A 43 7.36 19.45 8.99
C VAL A 43 6.96 20.91 8.74
N GLU A 44 7.68 21.64 7.89
CA GLU A 44 7.27 23.00 7.47
C GLU A 44 5.92 23.00 6.75
N ARG A 45 5.66 22.01 5.87
CA ARG A 45 4.33 21.85 5.26
C ARG A 45 3.26 21.50 6.30
N CYS A 46 3.60 20.68 7.29
CA CYS A 46 2.69 20.36 8.40
C CYS A 46 2.38 21.59 9.26
N ALA A 47 3.33 22.50 9.41
CA ALA A 47 3.18 23.69 10.25
C ALA A 47 2.04 24.60 9.77
N VAL A 48 1.81 24.68 8.45
CA VAL A 48 0.67 25.44 7.88
C VAL A 48 -0.67 24.89 8.37
N GLU A 49 -0.85 23.57 8.30
CA GLU A 49 -2.08 22.94 8.78
C GLU A 49 -2.18 23.01 10.30
N LYS A 50 -1.07 22.82 11.02
CA LYS A 50 -1.02 22.94 12.47
C LYS A 50 -1.42 24.35 12.93
N GLN A 51 -0.97 25.39 12.24
CA GLN A 51 -1.35 26.77 12.52
C GLN A 51 -2.87 26.98 12.38
N LYS A 52 -3.49 26.45 11.32
CA LYS A 52 -4.95 26.50 11.13
C LYS A 52 -5.70 25.80 12.27
N GLN A 53 -5.23 24.61 12.66
CA GLN A 53 -5.81 23.86 13.77
C GLN A 53 -5.71 24.63 15.09
N LEU A 54 -4.52 25.15 15.44
CA LEU A 54 -4.32 25.92 16.66
C LEU A 54 -5.12 27.23 16.68
N THR A 55 -5.27 27.88 15.51
CA THR A 55 -6.12 29.08 15.38
C THR A 55 -7.59 28.75 15.63
N THR A 56 -8.08 27.63 15.09
CA THR A 56 -9.45 27.15 15.30
C THR A 56 -9.69 26.81 16.76
N HIS A 57 -8.76 26.09 17.38
CA HIS A 57 -8.79 25.75 18.81
C HIS A 57 -8.84 27.01 19.68
N MET A 58 -8.00 28.02 19.42
CA MET A 58 -8.04 29.26 20.18
C MET A 58 -9.35 30.06 20.01
N ALA A 59 -10.02 29.94 18.86
CA ALA A 59 -11.35 30.51 18.69
C ALA A 59 -12.40 29.79 19.57
N GLU A 60 -12.28 28.49 19.76
CA GLU A 60 -13.12 27.73 20.70
C GLU A 60 -12.82 28.08 22.15
N VAL A 61 -11.54 28.26 22.50
CA VAL A 61 -11.12 28.73 23.82
C VAL A 61 -11.73 30.11 24.11
N LEU A 62 -11.68 31.06 23.17
CA LEU A 62 -12.30 32.36 23.36
C LEU A 62 -13.83 32.29 23.48
N LYS A 63 -14.50 31.35 22.80
CA LYS A 63 -15.93 31.08 23.04
C LYS A 63 -16.21 30.56 24.45
N ALA A 64 -15.33 29.71 24.99
CA ALA A 64 -15.45 29.24 26.36
C ALA A 64 -15.20 30.37 27.38
N VAL A 65 -14.24 31.27 27.10
CA VAL A 65 -14.03 32.50 27.87
C VAL A 65 -15.30 33.36 27.84
N ASP A 66 -15.87 33.62 26.66
CA ASP A 66 -17.11 34.40 26.52
C ASP A 66 -18.29 33.76 27.27
N ALA A 67 -18.44 32.44 27.16
CA ALA A 67 -19.51 31.73 27.87
C ALA A 67 -19.44 31.96 29.39
N ALA A 68 -18.22 31.94 29.95
CA ALA A 68 -17.95 32.07 31.39
C ALA A 68 -17.90 33.53 31.88
N ALA A 69 -17.32 34.44 31.09
CA ALA A 69 -16.99 35.81 31.51
C ALA A 69 -17.81 36.91 30.80
N LYS A 70 -18.61 36.56 29.78
CA LYS A 70 -19.43 37.48 28.96
C LYS A 70 -18.58 38.60 28.36
N LEU A 71 -17.74 38.26 27.38
CA LEU A 71 -16.83 39.19 26.74
C LEU A 71 -17.60 40.28 26.00
N THR A 72 -17.14 41.53 26.13
CA THR A 72 -17.63 42.61 25.26
C THR A 72 -16.98 42.51 23.87
N THR A 73 -17.50 43.26 22.89
CA THR A 73 -16.90 43.35 21.55
C THR A 73 -15.48 43.95 21.61
N GLU A 74 -15.25 44.91 22.50
CA GLU A 74 -13.95 45.55 22.72
C GLU A 74 -12.94 44.60 23.35
N GLU A 75 -13.37 43.82 24.35
CA GLU A 75 -12.53 42.80 25.00
C GLU A 75 -12.19 41.66 24.02
N THR A 76 -13.14 41.25 23.18
CA THR A 76 -12.91 40.27 22.12
C THR A 76 -11.87 40.78 21.11
N ALA A 77 -11.97 42.05 20.71
CA ALA A 77 -10.99 42.68 19.82
C ALA A 77 -9.59 42.76 20.47
N ALA A 78 -9.52 43.12 21.76
CA ALA A 78 -8.26 43.22 22.50
C ALA A 78 -7.53 41.87 22.62
N MET A 79 -8.26 40.75 22.60
CA MET A 79 -7.67 39.40 22.68
C MET A 79 -7.18 38.83 21.34
N GLN A 80 -7.45 39.48 20.19
CA GLN A 80 -7.05 38.96 18.87
C GLN A 80 -5.53 38.84 18.71
N GLU A 81 -4.79 39.92 18.98
CA GLU A 81 -3.33 39.96 18.82
C GLU A 81 -2.59 39.06 19.84
N PRO A 82 -2.93 39.05 21.15
CA PRO A 82 -2.39 38.08 22.10
C PRO A 82 -2.63 36.63 21.65
N THR A 83 -3.82 36.33 21.14
CA THR A 83 -4.18 34.98 20.67
C THR A 83 -3.34 34.56 19.47
N LYS A 84 -3.15 35.46 18.49
CA LYS A 84 -2.29 35.22 17.33
C LYS A 84 -0.84 34.92 17.75
N LYS A 85 -0.27 35.74 18.65
CA LYS A 85 1.09 35.53 19.17
C LYS A 85 1.24 34.22 19.94
N ALA A 86 0.22 33.82 20.69
CA ALA A 86 0.21 32.55 21.40
C ALA A 86 0.27 31.36 20.43
N VAL A 87 -0.48 31.41 19.33
CA VAL A 87 -0.45 30.40 18.26
C VAL A 87 0.93 30.35 17.59
N GLU A 88 1.52 31.49 17.26
CA GLU A 88 2.84 31.57 16.64
C GLU A 88 3.95 31.00 17.56
N SER A 89 3.90 31.33 18.85
CA SER A 89 4.82 30.82 19.86
C SER A 89 4.69 29.30 20.04
N ALA A 90 3.45 28.80 20.13
CA ALA A 90 3.16 27.37 20.24
C ALA A 90 3.64 26.59 19.00
N LEU A 91 3.45 27.14 17.80
CA LEU A 91 3.93 26.56 16.55
C LEU A 91 5.46 26.49 16.49
N ALA A 92 6.14 27.56 16.93
CA ALA A 92 7.60 27.61 16.99
C ALA A 92 8.18 26.55 17.96
N ALA A 93 7.54 26.32 19.11
CA ALA A 93 7.92 25.28 20.05
C ALA A 93 7.62 23.85 19.53
N TRP A 94 6.51 23.68 18.79
CA TRP A 94 6.06 22.39 18.28
C TRP A 94 6.95 21.83 17.15
N LYS A 95 7.42 22.69 16.23
CA LYS A 95 8.21 22.28 15.05
C LYS A 95 9.42 21.38 15.36
N PRO A 96 10.39 21.80 16.20
CA PRO A 96 11.58 20.98 16.46
C PRO A 96 11.23 19.67 17.17
N GLN A 97 10.23 19.67 18.06
CA GLN A 97 9.78 18.47 18.75
C GLN A 97 9.08 17.48 17.82
N THR A 98 8.41 17.98 16.78
CA THR A 98 7.76 17.15 15.75
C THR A 98 8.78 16.42 14.91
N VAL A 99 9.88 17.07 14.52
CA VAL A 99 11.00 16.40 13.85
C VAL A 99 11.50 15.24 14.71
N VAL A 100 11.76 15.49 16.00
CA VAL A 100 12.21 14.46 16.94
C VAL A 100 11.19 13.31 17.08
N ALA A 101 9.90 13.63 17.15
CA ALA A 101 8.85 12.61 17.22
C ALA A 101 8.81 11.75 15.95
N MET A 102 8.91 12.37 14.77
CA MET A 102 8.84 11.67 13.48
C MET A 102 10.07 10.83 13.15
N ARG A 103 11.25 11.16 13.71
CA ARG A 103 12.47 10.30 13.59
C ARG A 103 12.18 8.87 14.02
N THR A 104 11.36 8.68 15.06
CA THR A 104 11.08 7.37 15.63
C THR A 104 10.47 6.36 14.64
N TYR A 105 9.84 6.85 13.56
CA TYR A 105 9.34 6.02 12.47
C TYR A 105 10.37 5.68 11.41
N LEU A 106 11.45 6.46 11.33
CA LEU A 106 12.42 6.47 10.23
C LEU A 106 13.77 5.87 10.62
N SER A 107 14.15 5.90 11.90
CA SER A 107 15.46 5.41 12.41
C SER A 107 15.76 3.95 12.14
N ARG A 108 14.78 3.19 11.61
CA ARG A 108 14.87 1.77 11.30
C ARG A 108 14.93 1.49 9.79
N THR A 109 14.90 2.54 8.98
CA THR A 109 14.79 2.46 7.52
C THR A 109 16.04 3.03 6.87
N SER A 110 16.39 2.53 5.69
CA SER A 110 17.44 3.14 4.86
C SER A 110 17.08 4.57 4.50
N ASP A 111 18.07 5.39 4.12
CA ASP A 111 17.84 6.78 3.72
C ASP A 111 16.81 6.90 2.59
N MET A 112 16.87 5.98 1.63
CA MET A 112 15.94 5.93 0.51
C MET A 112 14.52 5.54 0.96
N ALA A 113 14.40 4.54 1.84
CA ALA A 113 13.10 4.14 2.40
C ALA A 113 12.51 5.23 3.29
N ALA A 114 13.32 5.93 4.09
CA ALA A 114 12.91 7.05 4.91
C ALA A 114 12.33 8.19 4.04
N LYS A 115 13.04 8.60 2.98
CA LYS A 115 12.55 9.61 2.03
C LYS A 115 11.26 9.18 1.33
N ARG A 116 11.16 7.92 0.91
CA ARG A 116 9.93 7.36 0.32
C ARG A 116 8.76 7.43 1.32
N LEU A 117 9.00 7.08 2.58
CA LEU A 117 7.99 7.11 3.63
C LEU A 117 7.52 8.55 3.90
N ILE A 118 8.44 9.52 3.98
CA ILE A 118 8.10 10.94 4.14
C ILE A 118 7.25 11.43 2.96
N ASN A 119 7.57 11.02 1.72
CA ASN A 119 6.86 11.47 0.52
C ASN A 119 5.41 10.99 0.42
N VAL A 120 5.05 9.88 1.08
CA VAL A 120 3.66 9.39 1.11
C VAL A 120 2.85 9.95 2.29
N TRP A 121 3.52 10.60 3.26
CA TRP A 121 2.83 11.26 4.35
C TRP A 121 2.09 12.50 3.86
N LYS A 122 0.87 12.68 4.36
CA LYS A 122 0.07 13.85 4.03
C LYS A 122 0.18 14.87 5.16
N PRO A 123 0.52 16.14 4.88
CA PRO A 123 0.69 17.15 5.93
C PRO A 123 -0.55 17.35 6.82
N ASP A 124 -1.74 17.30 6.22
CA ASP A 124 -3.05 17.44 6.87
C ASP A 124 -3.40 16.23 7.77
N ALA A 125 -2.89 15.04 7.48
CA ALA A 125 -3.15 13.85 8.28
C ALA A 125 -2.05 13.58 9.32
N SER A 126 -0.78 13.62 8.89
CA SER A 126 0.37 13.22 9.68
C SER A 126 0.85 14.32 10.63
N GLY A 127 0.74 15.59 10.27
CA GLY A 127 1.17 16.69 11.14
C GLY A 127 0.18 17.00 12.26
N LEU A 128 -1.12 17.03 11.94
CA LEU A 128 -2.17 17.47 12.89
C LEU A 128 -2.39 16.50 14.05
N ASN A 129 -2.24 15.20 13.79
CA ASN A 129 -2.63 14.14 14.71
C ASN A 129 -1.43 13.50 15.44
N GLU A 130 -0.22 13.98 15.19
CA GLU A 130 0.97 13.40 15.79
C GLU A 130 1.10 13.86 17.26
N PRO A 131 1.13 12.92 18.23
CA PRO A 131 1.41 13.24 19.63
C PRO A 131 2.87 13.66 19.78
N VAL A 132 3.10 14.89 20.23
CA VAL A 132 4.43 15.50 20.38
C VAL A 132 4.69 15.85 21.84
N GLU A 133 5.87 15.50 22.32
CA GLU A 133 6.32 15.78 23.69
C GLU A 133 6.82 17.23 23.84
N ASN A 134 6.78 17.75 25.07
CA ASN A 134 7.55 18.93 25.49
C ASN A 134 7.26 20.22 24.69
N TRP A 135 6.00 20.50 24.40
CA TRP A 135 5.57 21.80 23.85
C TRP A 135 4.35 22.33 24.62
N THR A 136 4.20 23.65 24.64
CA THR A 136 3.12 24.33 25.36
C THR A 136 2.02 24.73 24.37
N PRO A 137 0.76 24.34 24.61
CA PRO A 137 -0.35 24.74 23.76
C PRO A 137 -0.70 26.23 23.97
N PRO A 138 -1.31 26.90 22.99
CA PRO A 138 -1.46 28.36 22.98
C PRO A 138 -2.29 28.92 24.14
N GLU A 139 -3.31 28.20 24.62
CA GLU A 139 -4.14 28.59 25.78
C GLU A 139 -3.42 28.49 27.13
N GLN A 140 -2.23 27.89 27.15
CA GLN A 140 -1.35 27.83 28.33
C GLN A 140 -0.15 28.79 28.21
N ASN A 141 -0.09 29.57 27.14
CA ASN A 141 0.96 30.57 26.98
C ASN A 141 0.84 31.63 28.08
N ALA A 142 1.94 31.88 28.79
CA ALA A 142 1.96 32.78 29.94
C ALA A 142 1.60 34.23 29.57
N ASP A 143 2.04 34.71 28.40
CA ASP A 143 1.73 36.07 27.92
C ASP A 143 0.26 36.18 27.53
N TRP A 144 -0.32 35.13 26.93
CA TRP A 144 -1.75 35.08 26.63
C TRP A 144 -2.60 35.08 27.90
N LEU A 145 -2.24 34.27 28.90
CA LEU A 145 -2.92 34.24 30.19
C LEU A 145 -2.83 35.58 30.92
N ALA A 146 -1.67 36.25 30.86
CA ALA A 146 -1.49 37.58 31.43
C ALA A 146 -2.35 38.63 30.70
N ALA A 147 -2.43 38.57 29.36
CA ALA A 147 -3.29 39.44 28.57
C ALA A 147 -4.78 39.20 28.86
N LEU A 148 -5.19 37.94 29.00
CA LEU A 148 -6.55 37.58 29.34
C LEU A 148 -6.92 38.07 30.75
N ARG A 149 -6.05 37.86 31.74
CA ARG A 149 -6.25 38.37 33.11
C ARG A 149 -6.38 39.89 33.16
N LYS A 150 -5.54 40.60 32.40
CA LYS A 150 -5.62 42.06 32.28
C LYS A 150 -6.94 42.52 31.63
N THR A 151 -7.42 41.81 30.62
CA THR A 151 -8.65 42.14 29.89
C THR A 151 -9.90 41.82 30.73
N LEU A 152 -9.87 40.71 31.46
CA LEU A 152 -11.02 40.23 32.23
C LEU A 152 -11.17 40.88 33.61
N GLY A 153 -10.06 41.36 34.19
CA GLY A 153 -9.99 41.62 35.62
C GLY A 153 -9.96 40.32 36.43
N GLU A 154 -9.61 40.44 37.71
CA GLU A 154 -9.27 39.29 38.56
C GLU A 154 -10.43 38.31 38.76
N GLU A 155 -11.63 38.81 39.05
CA GLU A 155 -12.79 37.95 39.37
C GLU A 155 -13.28 37.16 38.15
N ARG A 156 -13.43 37.81 36.99
CA ARG A 156 -13.89 37.12 35.76
C ARG A 156 -12.81 36.16 35.23
N PHE A 157 -11.53 36.53 35.35
CA PHE A 157 -10.43 35.64 35.02
C PHE A 157 -10.44 34.39 35.91
N LYS A 158 -10.62 34.56 37.23
CA LYS A 158 -10.72 33.44 38.17
C LYS A 158 -11.89 32.52 37.82
N ALA A 159 -13.06 33.08 37.50
CA ALA A 159 -14.24 32.29 37.13
C ALA A 159 -14.00 31.42 35.88
N TRP A 160 -13.38 31.98 34.83
CA TRP A 160 -12.99 31.20 33.65
C TRP A 160 -11.89 30.18 33.98
N SER A 161 -10.85 30.58 34.72
CA SER A 161 -9.73 29.71 35.10
C SER A 161 -10.21 28.49 35.90
N ASP A 162 -11.17 28.67 36.80
CA ASP A 162 -11.76 27.58 37.58
C ASP A 162 -12.61 26.65 36.69
N ALA A 163 -13.30 27.19 35.68
CA ALA A 163 -14.07 26.40 34.71
C ALA A 163 -13.16 25.60 33.76
N ASP A 164 -12.09 26.23 33.27
CA ASP A 164 -11.07 25.61 32.43
C ASP A 164 -10.33 24.51 33.20
N ALA A 165 -9.99 24.74 34.48
CA ALA A 165 -9.42 23.72 35.35
C ALA A 165 -10.31 22.48 35.48
N ARG A 166 -11.64 22.67 35.68
CA ARG A 166 -12.60 21.55 35.73
C ARG A 166 -12.71 20.81 34.39
N ALA A 167 -12.67 21.53 33.26
CA ALA A 167 -12.71 20.92 31.94
C ALA A 167 -11.44 20.09 31.65
N ARG A 168 -10.28 20.58 32.09
CA ARG A 168 -9.00 19.86 32.03
C ARG A 168 -8.97 18.64 32.94
N GLU A 169 -9.53 18.74 34.15
CA GLU A 169 -9.66 17.60 35.06
C GLU A 169 -10.46 16.46 34.43
N LYS A 170 -11.62 16.78 33.83
CA LYS A 170 -12.42 15.79 33.08
C LYS A 170 -11.66 15.20 31.89
N THR A 171 -10.90 16.04 31.17
CA THR A 171 -10.05 15.58 30.06
C THR A 171 -8.97 14.62 30.55
N ASP A 172 -8.33 14.93 31.67
CA ASP A 172 -7.30 14.09 32.28
C ASP A 172 -7.91 12.75 32.75
N GLU A 173 -9.13 12.72 33.28
CA GLU A 173 -9.86 11.47 33.58
C GLU A 173 -10.09 10.61 32.33
N GLU A 174 -10.52 11.22 31.22
CA GLU A 174 -10.72 10.53 29.94
C GLU A 174 -9.41 9.97 29.38
N ILE A 175 -8.33 10.76 29.43
CA ILE A 175 -6.98 10.34 29.05
C ILE A 175 -6.53 9.18 29.93
N HIS A 176 -6.69 9.27 31.26
CA HIS A 176 -6.30 8.22 32.18
C HIS A 176 -7.06 6.92 31.91
N ARG A 177 -8.38 6.97 31.73
CA ARG A 177 -9.20 5.78 31.41
C ARG A 177 -8.77 5.12 30.10
N TYR A 178 -8.42 5.92 29.10
CA TYR A 178 -7.90 5.41 27.83
C TYR A 178 -6.53 4.74 28.01
N LEU A 179 -5.62 5.37 28.75
CA LEU A 179 -4.26 4.86 28.98
C LEU A 179 -4.24 3.64 29.90
N GLU A 180 -5.19 3.51 30.84
CA GLU A 180 -5.27 2.40 31.80
C GLU A 180 -5.26 1.04 31.09
N ARG A 181 -6.01 0.92 29.98
CA ARG A 181 -6.00 -0.29 29.14
C ARG A 181 -4.59 -0.63 28.67
N TRP A 182 -3.88 0.35 28.13
CA TRP A 182 -2.55 0.16 27.55
C TRP A 182 -1.49 -0.12 28.60
N VAL A 183 -1.57 0.57 29.74
CA VAL A 183 -0.72 0.32 30.89
C VAL A 183 -0.92 -1.12 31.39
N ARG A 184 -2.17 -1.57 31.55
CA ARG A 184 -2.49 -2.95 31.95
C ARG A 184 -2.00 -3.99 30.95
N GLU A 185 -2.28 -3.79 29.66
CA GLU A 185 -1.80 -4.69 28.59
C GLU A 185 -0.26 -4.71 28.50
N SER A 186 0.40 -3.60 28.82
CA SER A 186 1.87 -3.51 28.83
C SER A 186 2.50 -4.19 30.04
N ARG A 187 1.80 -4.21 31.19
CA ARG A 187 2.30 -4.77 32.45
C ARG A 187 2.40 -6.29 32.42
N GLY A 188 1.47 -6.97 31.76
CA GLY A 188 1.40 -8.44 31.72
C GLY A 188 2.72 -9.11 31.32
N PRO A 189 3.27 -8.81 30.13
CA PRO A 189 4.54 -9.41 29.68
C PRO A 189 5.74 -9.10 30.58
N MET A 190 5.84 -7.88 31.12
CA MET A 190 6.94 -7.52 32.04
C MET A 190 6.81 -8.28 33.36
N ASN A 191 5.59 -8.46 33.87
CA ASN A 191 5.34 -9.26 35.06
C ASN A 191 5.68 -10.74 34.83
N GLU A 192 5.26 -11.32 33.70
CA GLU A 192 5.63 -12.71 33.33
C GLU A 192 7.15 -12.92 33.36
N ASP A 193 7.91 -11.96 32.82
CA ASP A 193 9.38 -12.00 32.81
C ASP A 193 9.96 -11.90 34.24
N LEU A 194 9.48 -10.94 35.06
CA LEU A 194 9.93 -10.83 36.46
C LEU A 194 9.58 -12.07 37.28
N GLN A 195 8.38 -12.64 37.12
CA GLN A 195 8.03 -13.88 37.84
C GLN A 195 8.94 -15.04 37.44
N THR A 196 9.35 -15.10 36.17
CA THR A 196 10.32 -16.09 35.68
C THR A 196 11.69 -15.88 36.33
N GLN A 197 12.17 -14.63 36.40
CA GLN A 197 13.42 -14.28 37.07
C GLN A 197 13.38 -14.63 38.56
N ILE A 198 12.29 -14.31 39.27
CA ILE A 198 12.11 -14.65 40.68
C ILE A 198 12.12 -16.17 40.88
N GLY A 199 11.47 -16.94 40.00
CA GLY A 199 11.51 -18.40 40.03
C GLY A 199 12.93 -18.96 39.85
N ALA A 200 13.71 -18.36 38.94
CA ALA A 200 15.11 -18.71 38.75
C ALA A 200 15.97 -18.37 39.97
N MET A 201 15.82 -17.17 40.54
CA MET A 201 16.51 -16.73 41.75
C MET A 201 16.18 -17.64 42.95
N LYS A 202 14.89 -17.98 43.13
CA LYS A 202 14.44 -18.92 44.18
C LYS A 202 15.20 -20.24 44.11
N THR A 203 15.29 -20.80 42.91
CA THR A 203 15.89 -22.13 42.70
C THR A 203 17.40 -22.09 42.85
N LYS A 204 18.06 -21.09 42.24
CA LYS A 204 19.53 -21.01 42.17
C LYS A 204 20.19 -20.52 43.44
N LEU A 205 19.54 -19.61 44.17
CA LEU A 205 20.06 -19.03 45.41
C LEU A 205 19.45 -19.70 46.66
N ALA A 206 18.61 -20.72 46.47
CA ALA A 206 17.88 -21.40 47.55
C ALA A 206 17.12 -20.41 48.47
N LEU A 207 16.42 -19.43 47.89
CA LEU A 207 15.74 -18.39 48.65
C LEU A 207 14.58 -18.97 49.47
N ASN A 208 14.41 -18.47 50.69
CA ASN A 208 13.25 -18.80 51.53
C ASN A 208 11.99 -18.04 51.07
N GLU A 209 10.82 -18.47 51.54
CA GLU A 209 9.54 -17.87 51.13
C GLU A 209 9.41 -16.38 51.50
N GLY A 210 10.05 -15.93 52.59
CA GLY A 210 10.08 -14.53 52.98
C GLY A 210 10.85 -13.66 51.97
N GLN A 211 12.01 -14.14 51.50
CA GLN A 211 12.81 -13.48 50.46
C GLN A 211 12.09 -13.48 49.11
N VAL A 212 11.41 -14.58 48.74
CA VAL A 212 10.61 -14.65 47.51
C VAL A 212 9.43 -13.67 47.57
N ALA A 213 8.76 -13.54 48.71
CA ALA A 213 7.69 -12.55 48.90
C ALA A 213 8.22 -11.12 48.78
N ALA A 214 9.40 -10.84 49.34
CA ALA A 214 10.05 -9.53 49.23
C ALA A 214 10.42 -9.20 47.77
N LEU A 215 10.94 -10.16 47.00
CA LEU A 215 11.21 -10.02 45.57
C LEU A 215 9.94 -9.77 44.75
N LYS A 216 8.84 -10.47 45.03
CA LYS A 216 7.55 -10.21 44.36
C LYS A 216 7.05 -8.79 44.62
N LYS A 217 7.20 -8.29 45.85
CA LYS A 217 6.86 -6.91 46.20
C LYS A 217 7.77 -5.90 45.49
N ALA A 218 9.07 -6.16 45.42
CA ALA A 218 10.00 -5.31 44.67
C ALA A 218 9.66 -5.28 43.17
N ALA A 219 9.27 -6.42 42.59
CA ALA A 219 8.80 -6.52 41.21
C ALA A 219 7.52 -5.70 40.96
N GLU A 220 6.53 -5.77 41.86
CA GLU A 220 5.33 -4.94 41.77
C GLU A 220 5.64 -3.45 41.81
N VAL A 221 6.53 -3.02 42.73
CA VAL A 221 6.97 -1.62 42.83
C VAL A 221 7.67 -1.16 41.56
N LEU A 222 8.58 -1.96 41.01
CA LEU A 222 9.28 -1.65 39.76
C LEU A 222 8.29 -1.52 38.58
N LEU A 223 7.35 -2.46 38.47
CA LEU A 223 6.32 -2.43 37.43
C LEU A 223 5.42 -1.20 37.57
N ASP A 224 5.03 -0.82 38.79
CA ASP A 224 4.24 0.38 39.05
C ASP A 224 5.00 1.65 38.65
N GLN A 225 6.27 1.76 39.02
CA GLN A 225 7.13 2.89 38.66
C GLN A 225 7.26 3.07 37.15
N ILE A 226 7.53 2.00 36.41
CA ILE A 226 7.66 2.05 34.94
C ILE A 226 6.32 2.36 34.28
N SER A 227 5.26 1.67 34.72
CA SER A 227 3.90 1.86 34.22
C SER A 227 3.42 3.30 34.41
N GLU A 228 3.70 3.88 35.57
CA GLU A 228 3.33 5.24 35.93
C GLU A 228 4.14 6.27 35.14
N ALA A 229 5.46 6.07 35.00
CA ALA A 229 6.31 6.95 34.19
C ALA A 229 5.82 7.02 32.73
N GLU A 230 5.44 5.88 32.16
CA GLU A 230 4.89 5.81 30.81
C GLU A 230 3.49 6.42 30.71
N ARG A 231 2.63 6.20 31.70
CA ARG A 231 1.29 6.82 31.79
C ARG A 231 1.40 8.35 31.81
N LEU A 232 2.26 8.89 32.67
CA LEU A 232 2.51 10.33 32.80
C LEU A 232 3.04 10.92 31.50
N ARG A 233 3.98 10.23 30.86
CA ARG A 233 4.55 10.64 29.57
C ARG A 233 3.50 10.65 28.47
N ALA A 234 2.71 9.58 28.34
CA ALA A 234 1.64 9.48 27.35
C ALA A 234 0.54 10.54 27.58
N ALA A 235 0.16 10.78 28.84
CA ALA A 235 -0.75 11.85 29.20
C ALA A 235 -0.19 13.22 28.80
N GLY A 236 1.12 13.45 29.02
CA GLY A 236 1.81 14.67 28.60
C GLY A 236 1.80 14.91 27.07
N MET A 237 1.66 13.88 26.25
CA MET A 237 1.50 14.03 24.79
C MET A 237 0.07 14.30 24.36
N LEU A 238 -0.92 13.74 25.08
CA LEU A 238 -2.34 13.83 24.74
C LEU A 238 -2.97 15.11 25.28
N ARG A 239 -2.50 15.61 26.43
CA ARG A 239 -3.02 16.81 27.08
C ARG A 239 -2.91 18.07 26.21
N PRO A 240 -1.79 18.32 25.49
CA PRO A 240 -1.67 19.49 24.61
C PRO A 240 -2.44 19.37 23.28
N MET A 241 -3.08 18.23 23.00
CA MET A 241 -3.80 18.04 21.73
C MET A 241 -5.20 18.66 21.81
N PRO A 242 -5.66 19.36 20.75
CA PRO A 242 -7.05 19.75 20.60
C PRO A 242 -8.00 18.54 20.62
N ASP A 243 -9.24 18.72 21.06
CA ASP A 243 -10.20 17.63 21.33
C ASP A 243 -10.46 16.72 20.12
N GLU A 244 -10.59 17.28 18.92
CA GLU A 244 -10.77 16.49 17.70
C GLU A 244 -9.56 15.61 17.39
N ALA A 245 -8.35 16.18 17.48
CA ALA A 245 -7.11 15.44 17.26
C ALA A 245 -6.91 14.36 18.34
N ARG A 246 -7.26 14.67 19.59
CA ARG A 246 -7.23 13.72 20.71
C ARG A 246 -8.19 12.55 20.45
N ARG A 247 -9.44 12.81 20.07
CA ARG A 247 -10.42 11.77 19.71
C ARG A 247 -9.93 10.90 18.55
N ASN A 248 -9.36 11.52 17.53
CA ASN A 248 -8.81 10.80 16.37
C ASN A 248 -7.66 9.88 16.74
N ILE A 249 -6.75 10.29 17.64
CA ILE A 249 -5.63 9.44 18.06
C ILE A 249 -6.08 8.34 19.04
N THR A 250 -6.99 8.64 19.97
CA THR A 250 -7.54 7.65 20.92
C THR A 250 -8.44 6.62 20.24
N GLY A 251 -8.96 6.92 19.04
CA GLY A 251 -9.69 5.97 18.21
C GLY A 251 -8.81 4.96 17.46
N ARG A 252 -7.47 5.08 17.51
CA ARG A 252 -6.53 4.17 16.81
C ARG A 252 -6.07 3.02 17.73
N SER A 253 -5.90 1.83 17.17
CA SER A 253 -5.49 0.62 17.90
C SER A 253 -3.99 0.51 18.23
N TYR A 254 -3.15 1.47 17.81
CA TYR A 254 -1.68 1.32 17.84
C TYR A 254 -0.93 2.33 18.73
N PHE A 255 -1.63 3.03 19.63
CA PHE A 255 -0.99 4.01 20.52
C PHE A 255 0.08 3.39 21.42
N TYR A 256 -0.02 2.09 21.73
CA TYR A 256 0.97 1.34 22.51
C TYR A 256 2.39 1.37 21.94
N LEU A 257 2.57 1.62 20.64
CA LEU A 257 3.90 1.74 20.01
C LEU A 257 4.71 2.93 20.53
N ARG A 258 4.08 3.86 21.26
CA ARG A 258 4.71 5.02 21.87
C ARG A 258 5.27 4.76 23.27
N PHE A 259 5.09 3.56 23.80
CA PHE A 259 5.60 3.22 25.13
C PHE A 259 7.06 2.76 25.02
N ASP A 260 7.97 3.39 25.77
CA ASP A 260 9.39 3.04 25.78
C ASP A 260 9.65 2.03 26.90
N ARG A 261 9.67 0.75 26.54
CA ARG A 261 9.83 -0.33 27.51
C ARG A 261 11.31 -0.68 27.65
N PRO A 262 11.85 -0.77 28.88
CA PRO A 262 13.19 -1.30 29.06
C PRO A 262 13.23 -2.74 28.55
N ARG A 263 14.31 -3.10 27.86
CA ARG A 263 14.58 -4.45 27.33
C ARG A 263 16.06 -4.79 27.47
N GLY A 264 16.39 -6.08 27.36
CA GLY A 264 17.77 -6.57 27.43
C GLY A 264 18.51 -6.08 28.68
N ALA A 265 19.76 -5.64 28.51
CA ALA A 265 20.61 -5.23 29.63
C ALA A 265 20.05 -4.07 30.47
N ALA A 266 19.31 -3.12 29.87
CA ALA A 266 18.70 -2.02 30.61
C ALA A 266 17.58 -2.51 31.54
N TRP A 267 16.82 -3.52 31.11
CA TRP A 267 15.78 -4.15 31.91
C TRP A 267 16.37 -5.03 33.02
N GLU A 268 17.38 -5.83 32.68
CA GLU A 268 18.11 -6.64 33.66
C GLU A 268 18.70 -5.78 34.77
N LYS A 269 19.32 -4.65 34.42
CA LYS A 269 19.90 -3.72 35.39
C LYS A 269 18.85 -3.14 36.34
N GLN A 270 17.70 -2.70 35.82
CA GLN A 270 16.61 -2.18 36.65
C GLN A 270 16.06 -3.25 37.61
N TRP A 271 15.97 -4.51 37.14
CA TRP A 271 15.58 -5.62 37.99
C TRP A 271 16.64 -5.96 39.05
N GLU A 272 17.92 -5.98 38.70
CA GLU A 272 19.02 -6.23 39.64
C GLU A 272 19.07 -5.16 40.76
N GLU A 273 18.89 -3.89 40.40
CA GLU A 273 18.78 -2.78 41.37
C GLU A 273 17.58 -2.94 42.30
N ALA A 274 16.41 -3.32 41.76
CA ALA A 274 15.22 -3.58 42.57
C ALA A 274 15.40 -4.79 43.49
N ALA A 275 15.99 -5.88 43.01
CA ALA A 275 16.27 -7.08 43.78
C ALA A 275 17.29 -6.82 44.89
N ALA A 276 18.31 -6.00 44.64
CA ALA A 276 19.32 -5.62 45.62
C ALA A 276 18.76 -4.79 46.78
N SER A 277 17.63 -4.11 46.59
CA SER A 277 16.96 -3.38 47.67
C SER A 277 16.30 -4.31 48.72
N VAL A 278 16.11 -5.59 48.40
CA VAL A 278 15.40 -6.57 49.25
C VAL A 278 16.21 -7.83 49.57
N LEU A 279 17.30 -8.08 48.83
CA LEU A 279 18.25 -9.16 49.10
C LEU A 279 19.56 -8.59 49.64
N GLY A 280 20.26 -9.36 50.47
CA GLY A 280 21.60 -8.98 50.94
C GLY A 280 22.63 -8.98 49.81
N GLU A 281 23.68 -8.15 49.95
CA GLU A 281 24.74 -7.96 48.95
C GLU A 281 25.38 -9.28 48.48
N GLU A 282 25.54 -10.25 49.38
CA GLU A 282 26.14 -11.57 49.07
C GLU A 282 25.28 -12.38 48.09
N LEU A 283 23.95 -12.40 48.28
CA LEU A 283 23.03 -13.14 47.40
C LEU A 283 22.93 -12.49 46.02
N ILE A 284 23.01 -11.16 45.96
CA ILE A 284 23.05 -10.43 44.68
C ILE A 284 24.36 -10.67 43.95
N ALA A 285 25.50 -10.63 44.65
CA ALA A 285 26.79 -10.94 44.05
C ALA A 285 26.81 -12.38 43.49
N GLN A 286 26.22 -13.33 44.22
CA GLN A 286 26.07 -14.71 43.76
C GLN A 286 25.15 -14.80 42.53
N TRP A 287 24.00 -14.10 42.53
CA TRP A 287 23.11 -14.03 41.39
C TRP A 287 23.80 -13.46 40.15
N CYS A 288 24.46 -12.30 40.27
CA CYS A 288 25.16 -11.65 39.17
C CYS A 288 26.26 -12.56 38.60
N LYS A 289 26.96 -13.32 39.45
CA LYS A 289 27.94 -14.31 39.01
C LYS A 289 27.28 -15.45 38.19
N MET A 290 26.22 -16.07 38.72
CA MET A 290 25.52 -17.17 38.06
C MET A 290 24.83 -16.73 36.76
N ALA A 291 24.21 -15.54 36.76
CA ALA A 291 23.63 -14.94 35.55
C ALA A 291 24.71 -14.61 34.52
N GLY A 292 25.90 -14.16 34.96
CA GLY A 292 27.06 -13.95 34.10
C GLY A 292 27.60 -15.23 33.45
N GLU A 293 27.61 -16.34 34.19
CA GLU A 293 28.01 -17.67 33.66
C GLU A 293 27.00 -18.20 32.62
N GLU A 294 25.69 -18.00 32.83
CA GLU A 294 24.65 -18.35 31.85
C GLU A 294 24.67 -17.47 30.59
N ARG A 295 25.10 -16.21 30.69
CA ARG A 295 25.36 -15.36 29.50
C ARG A 295 26.42 -15.99 28.58
N GLY A 296 27.31 -16.82 29.08
CA GLY A 296 28.24 -17.61 28.26
C GLY A 296 27.54 -18.62 27.34
N GLY A 297 26.41 -19.20 27.78
CA GLY A 297 25.57 -20.09 26.96
C GLY A 297 24.58 -19.35 26.06
N LEU A 298 24.25 -18.10 26.39
CA LEU A 298 23.33 -17.26 25.62
C LEU A 298 23.83 -16.99 24.21
N GLU A 299 25.12 -16.72 24.01
CA GLU A 299 25.66 -16.45 22.67
C GLU A 299 25.50 -17.65 21.72
N ALA A 300 25.61 -18.88 22.22
CA ALA A 300 25.36 -20.08 21.44
C ALA A 300 23.87 -20.24 21.08
N GLU A 301 22.96 -19.96 22.03
CA GLU A 301 21.52 -19.91 21.76
C GLU A 301 21.17 -18.86 20.70
N LEU A 302 21.71 -17.64 20.82
CA LEU A 302 21.45 -16.55 19.88
C LEU A 302 21.98 -16.90 18.49
N ALA A 303 23.16 -17.52 18.40
CA ALA A 303 23.72 -18.01 17.14
C ALA A 303 22.81 -19.05 16.47
N GLU A 304 22.26 -20.00 17.22
CA GLU A 304 21.30 -20.98 16.65
C GLU A 304 19.96 -20.32 16.30
N MET A 305 19.53 -19.27 17.01
CA MET A 305 18.30 -18.54 16.71
C MET A 305 18.36 -17.78 15.37
N VAL A 306 19.52 -17.20 15.01
CA VAL A 306 19.65 -16.42 13.76
C VAL A 306 19.93 -17.30 12.53
N LYS A 307 20.41 -18.52 12.74
CA LYS A 307 20.83 -19.46 11.68
C LYS A 307 19.76 -19.77 10.62
N PRO A 308 18.46 -19.96 10.94
CA PRO A 308 17.42 -20.11 9.92
C PRO A 308 17.31 -18.90 9.00
N SER A 309 17.54 -17.69 9.52
CA SER A 309 17.52 -16.45 8.74
C SER A 309 18.74 -16.35 7.84
N GLU A 310 19.92 -16.76 8.31
CA GLU A 310 21.13 -16.85 7.47
C GLU A 310 20.93 -17.79 6.28
N VAL A 311 20.41 -19.00 6.53
CA VAL A 311 20.16 -19.99 5.46
C VAL A 311 19.14 -19.45 4.44
N TYR A 312 18.04 -18.90 4.92
CA TYR A 312 17.00 -18.35 4.06
C TYR A 312 17.48 -17.15 3.24
N MET A 313 18.17 -16.19 3.88
CA MET A 313 18.73 -15.02 3.19
C MET A 313 19.81 -15.40 2.19
N ARG A 314 20.65 -16.39 2.51
CA ARG A 314 21.63 -16.94 1.56
C ARG A 314 20.94 -17.46 0.30
N GLN A 315 19.96 -18.36 0.45
CA GLN A 315 19.23 -18.92 -0.69
C GLN A 315 18.57 -17.84 -1.54
N GLN A 316 17.94 -16.84 -0.91
CA GLN A 316 17.32 -15.73 -1.62
C GLN A 316 18.35 -14.88 -2.38
N MET A 317 19.50 -14.58 -1.77
CA MET A 317 20.55 -13.80 -2.41
C MET A 317 21.25 -14.59 -3.51
N GLU A 318 21.49 -15.89 -3.34
CA GLU A 318 22.03 -16.77 -4.40
C GLU A 318 21.16 -16.72 -5.65
N GLN A 319 19.84 -16.82 -5.53
CA GLN A 319 18.92 -16.70 -6.67
C GLN A 319 18.97 -15.31 -7.32
N THR A 320 19.05 -14.27 -6.49
CA THR A 320 19.09 -12.87 -6.93
C THR A 320 20.38 -12.59 -7.70
N MET A 321 21.52 -12.99 -7.13
CA MET A 321 22.86 -12.82 -7.71
C MET A 321 23.04 -13.69 -8.94
N LEU A 322 22.54 -14.92 -8.95
CA LEU A 322 22.56 -15.78 -10.15
C LEU A 322 21.83 -15.11 -11.31
N THR A 323 20.66 -14.52 -11.05
CA THR A 323 19.92 -13.76 -12.07
C THR A 323 20.70 -12.53 -12.55
N GLU A 324 21.36 -11.82 -11.63
CA GLU A 324 22.19 -10.67 -11.98
C GLU A 324 23.40 -11.08 -12.84
N ILE A 325 24.07 -12.18 -12.50
CA ILE A 325 25.18 -12.73 -13.28
C ILE A 325 24.73 -13.15 -14.66
N ASP A 326 23.64 -13.92 -14.77
CA ASP A 326 23.07 -14.38 -16.05
C ASP A 326 22.76 -13.17 -16.96
N ASN A 327 22.21 -12.12 -16.37
CA ASN A 327 21.89 -10.88 -17.06
C ASN A 327 23.15 -10.13 -17.53
N LEU A 328 24.17 -9.98 -16.67
CA LEU A 328 25.44 -9.33 -17.04
C LEU A 328 26.18 -10.12 -18.13
N ALA A 329 26.25 -11.44 -17.97
CA ALA A 329 26.88 -12.33 -18.94
C ALA A 329 26.24 -12.20 -20.33
N THR A 330 24.91 -12.12 -20.36
CA THR A 330 24.14 -11.99 -21.61
C THR A 330 24.24 -10.59 -22.21
N GLU A 331 24.00 -9.54 -21.41
CA GLU A 331 23.98 -8.14 -21.87
C GLU A 331 25.36 -7.69 -22.37
N LEU A 332 26.42 -8.22 -21.77
CA LEU A 332 27.77 -7.84 -22.11
C LEU A 332 28.53 -8.84 -22.98
N ASP A 333 27.96 -10.01 -23.25
CA ASP A 333 28.61 -11.14 -23.93
C ASP A 333 29.94 -11.52 -23.25
N LEU A 334 29.89 -11.72 -21.93
CA LEU A 334 31.09 -12.01 -21.13
C LEU A 334 31.61 -13.41 -21.43
N ASP A 335 32.92 -13.55 -21.58
CA ASP A 335 33.57 -14.85 -21.68
C ASP A 335 33.47 -15.67 -20.37
N LYS A 336 33.73 -16.98 -20.47
CA LYS A 336 33.62 -17.90 -19.32
C LYS A 336 34.53 -17.53 -18.15
N GLU A 337 35.71 -16.94 -18.41
CA GLU A 337 36.64 -16.54 -17.36
C GLU A 337 36.06 -15.39 -16.53
N ARG A 338 35.51 -14.37 -17.19
CA ARG A 338 34.84 -13.24 -16.52
C ARG A 338 33.55 -13.66 -15.84
N GLN A 339 32.80 -14.61 -16.41
CA GLN A 339 31.63 -15.18 -15.72
C GLN A 339 32.00 -15.89 -14.42
N GLU A 340 33.13 -16.62 -14.39
CA GLU A 340 33.58 -17.29 -13.16
C GLU A 340 34.08 -16.28 -12.11
N LYS A 341 34.74 -15.19 -12.54
CA LYS A 341 35.08 -14.06 -11.67
C LYS A 341 33.82 -13.39 -11.08
N LEU A 342 32.75 -13.23 -11.87
CA LEU A 342 31.47 -12.71 -11.37
C LEU A 342 30.85 -13.62 -10.30
N LYS A 343 30.86 -14.95 -10.51
CA LYS A 343 30.34 -15.90 -9.51
C LYS A 343 31.09 -15.78 -8.20
N LYS A 344 32.43 -15.78 -8.23
CA LYS A 344 33.25 -15.61 -7.05
C LYS A 344 32.95 -14.28 -6.35
N LEU A 345 32.86 -13.18 -7.10
CA LEU A 345 32.51 -11.87 -6.55
C LEU A 345 31.12 -11.87 -5.90
N SER A 346 30.17 -12.62 -6.45
CA SER A 346 28.83 -12.75 -5.86
C SER A 346 28.85 -13.53 -4.55
N GLU A 347 29.65 -14.59 -4.45
CA GLU A 347 29.83 -15.35 -3.21
C GLU A 347 30.43 -14.45 -2.12
N GLU A 348 31.47 -13.68 -2.45
CA GLU A 348 32.09 -12.71 -1.54
C GLU A 348 31.08 -11.65 -1.06
N ALA A 349 30.24 -11.14 -1.96
CA ALA A 349 29.19 -10.18 -1.63
C ALA A 349 28.08 -10.78 -0.75
N ILE A 350 27.69 -12.03 -0.99
CA ILE A 350 26.73 -12.76 -0.16
C ILE A 350 27.29 -12.98 1.24
N GLU A 351 28.55 -13.39 1.38
CA GLU A 351 29.18 -13.60 2.69
C GLU A 351 29.27 -12.30 3.49
N GLU A 352 29.69 -11.19 2.88
CA GLU A 352 29.75 -9.91 3.58
C GLU A 352 28.35 -9.41 3.99
N SER A 353 27.35 -9.61 3.12
CA SER A 353 25.94 -9.32 3.44
C SER A 353 25.44 -10.12 4.64
N LEU A 354 25.69 -11.43 4.67
CA LEU A 354 25.32 -12.31 5.78
C LEU A 354 26.06 -11.96 7.06
N LYS A 355 27.33 -11.55 6.99
CA LYS A 355 28.10 -11.10 8.14
C LYS A 355 27.53 -9.81 8.75
N LEU A 356 27.17 -8.84 7.91
CA LEU A 356 26.49 -7.61 8.35
C LEU A 356 25.12 -7.93 8.97
N GLY A 357 24.33 -8.78 8.30
CA GLY A 357 23.04 -9.27 8.79
C GLY A 357 23.16 -9.96 10.14
N ARG A 358 24.05 -10.95 10.25
CA ARG A 358 24.30 -11.71 11.48
C ARG A 358 24.63 -10.80 12.65
N LYS A 359 25.49 -9.79 12.47
CA LYS A 359 25.81 -8.83 13.52
C LYS A 359 24.55 -8.12 14.04
N GLN A 360 23.71 -7.62 13.13
CA GLN A 360 22.46 -6.94 13.48
C GLN A 360 21.43 -7.88 14.10
N TRP A 361 21.29 -9.09 13.58
CA TRP A 361 20.32 -10.07 14.09
C TRP A 361 20.69 -10.57 15.48
N LEU A 362 21.98 -10.79 15.75
CA LEU A 362 22.47 -11.10 17.10
C LEU A 362 22.21 -9.96 18.07
N GLU A 363 22.49 -8.71 17.67
CA GLU A 363 22.18 -7.54 18.48
C GLU A 363 20.68 -7.42 18.76
N GLN A 364 19.84 -7.68 17.76
CA GLN A 364 18.39 -7.69 17.93
C GLN A 364 17.94 -8.83 18.85
N ALA A 365 18.51 -10.03 18.71
CA ALA A 365 18.15 -11.18 19.51
C ALA A 365 18.60 -11.04 20.99
N ARG A 366 19.69 -10.29 21.26
CA ARG A 366 20.10 -9.92 22.63
C ARG A 366 19.06 -9.07 23.35
N ASN A 367 18.22 -8.33 22.63
CA ASN A 367 17.17 -7.50 23.22
C ASN A 367 15.89 -8.26 23.58
N TYR A 368 15.81 -9.56 23.25
CA TYR A 368 14.71 -10.41 23.68
C TYR A 368 14.97 -10.97 25.07
N SER A 369 13.93 -11.03 25.91
CA SER A 369 13.92 -11.82 27.15
C SER A 369 14.09 -13.31 26.85
N ALA A 370 14.44 -14.11 27.86
CA ALA A 370 14.55 -15.57 27.71
C ALA A 370 13.25 -16.21 27.21
N MET A 371 12.10 -15.74 27.72
CA MET A 371 10.79 -16.20 27.29
C MET A 371 10.47 -15.78 25.84
N GLU A 372 10.78 -14.55 25.45
CA GLU A 372 10.61 -14.11 24.05
C GLU A 372 11.48 -14.95 23.11
N ARG A 373 12.74 -15.22 23.46
CA ARG A 373 13.61 -16.10 22.66
C ARG A 373 12.99 -17.49 22.50
N GLN A 374 12.49 -18.09 23.57
CA GLN A 374 11.82 -19.40 23.52
C GLN A 374 10.58 -19.39 22.61
N ARG A 375 9.75 -18.32 22.67
CA ARG A 375 8.58 -18.16 21.79
C ARG A 375 8.98 -17.97 20.32
N MET A 376 10.09 -17.28 20.07
CA MET A 376 10.53 -16.87 18.73
C MET A 376 11.38 -17.93 18.00
N ARG A 377 11.99 -18.89 18.72
CA ARG A 377 12.89 -19.92 18.18
C ARG A 377 12.30 -20.76 17.02
N ALA A 378 10.98 -20.84 16.87
CA ALA A 378 10.36 -21.65 15.81
C ALA A 378 9.83 -20.86 14.59
N ASN A 379 9.62 -19.54 14.68
CA ASN A 379 8.79 -18.80 13.71
C ASN A 379 9.32 -17.41 13.29
N THR A 380 10.55 -17.03 13.66
CA THR A 380 11.07 -15.68 13.37
C THR A 380 12.14 -15.69 12.30
N TYR A 381 11.89 -14.95 11.22
CA TYR A 381 12.88 -14.62 10.21
C TYR A 381 13.34 -13.17 10.40
N PHE A 382 14.65 -12.98 10.52
CA PHE A 382 15.27 -11.68 10.47
C PHE A 382 15.57 -11.30 9.02
N GLY A 383 15.24 -10.07 8.63
CA GLY A 383 15.48 -9.55 7.29
C GLY A 383 16.75 -8.71 7.18
N LEU A 384 17.20 -8.50 5.95
CA LEU A 384 18.22 -7.51 5.60
C LEU A 384 17.57 -6.22 5.09
N ASN A 385 18.18 -5.09 5.40
CA ASN A 385 17.86 -3.82 4.73
C ASN A 385 18.37 -3.83 3.29
N GLU A 386 17.78 -3.00 2.42
CA GLU A 386 18.14 -2.90 0.99
C GLU A 386 19.63 -2.63 0.77
N GLU A 387 20.23 -1.77 1.59
CA GLU A 387 21.66 -1.40 1.53
C GLU A 387 22.60 -2.53 1.98
N GLN A 388 22.08 -3.50 2.72
CA GLN A 388 22.85 -4.65 3.20
C GLN A 388 22.80 -5.82 2.24
N GLN A 389 21.91 -5.83 1.24
CA GLN A 389 21.84 -6.91 0.27
C GLN A 389 23.07 -6.93 -0.63
N ALA A 390 23.51 -8.12 -1.04
CA ALA A 390 24.72 -8.31 -1.85
C ALA A 390 24.87 -7.34 -3.05
N PRO A 391 23.83 -7.06 -3.88
CA PRO A 391 23.96 -6.11 -5.00
C PRO A 391 24.25 -4.66 -4.59
N ALA A 392 23.89 -4.28 -3.36
CA ALA A 392 24.04 -2.92 -2.86
C ALA A 392 25.43 -2.68 -2.23
N LEU A 393 26.15 -3.73 -1.86
CA LEU A 393 27.40 -3.64 -1.12
C LEU A 393 28.57 -3.12 -1.98
N PRO A 394 29.55 -2.43 -1.37
CA PRO A 394 30.75 -1.97 -2.05
C PRO A 394 31.54 -3.10 -2.71
N VAL A 395 31.67 -4.27 -2.06
CA VAL A 395 32.39 -5.43 -2.62
C VAL A 395 31.88 -5.79 -4.01
N TRP A 396 30.56 -5.84 -4.20
CA TRP A 396 29.96 -6.10 -5.51
C TRP A 396 30.18 -4.93 -6.47
N LYS A 397 29.84 -3.70 -6.05
CA LYS A 397 29.89 -2.51 -6.91
C LYS A 397 31.29 -2.18 -7.40
N ASP A 398 32.29 -2.28 -6.52
CA ASP A 398 33.68 -1.98 -6.83
C ASP A 398 34.34 -3.14 -7.57
N GLY A 399 34.02 -4.39 -7.21
CA GLY A 399 34.47 -5.55 -7.99
C GLY A 399 33.93 -5.54 -9.42
N LEU A 400 32.70 -5.07 -9.66
CA LEU A 400 32.18 -4.85 -11.01
C LEU A 400 32.96 -3.75 -11.76
N LYS A 401 33.44 -2.70 -11.08
CA LYS A 401 34.28 -1.68 -11.72
C LYS A 401 35.65 -2.21 -12.14
N GLU A 402 36.21 -3.16 -11.39
CA GLU A 402 37.46 -3.81 -11.74
C GLU A 402 37.30 -4.83 -12.86
N LEU A 403 36.18 -5.56 -12.88
CA LEU A 403 35.94 -6.61 -13.86
C LEU A 403 35.49 -6.07 -15.23
N LEU A 404 34.69 -5.01 -15.23
CA LEU A 404 34.09 -4.45 -16.44
C LEU A 404 34.89 -3.23 -16.92
N THR A 405 35.03 -3.06 -18.22
CA THR A 405 35.61 -1.86 -18.83
C THR A 405 34.69 -0.65 -18.67
N GLU A 406 35.23 0.56 -18.82
CA GLU A 406 34.44 1.79 -18.77
C GLU A 406 33.34 1.82 -19.84
N THR A 407 33.65 1.36 -21.06
CA THR A 407 32.69 1.24 -22.15
C THR A 407 31.55 0.27 -21.82
N GLU A 408 31.84 -0.89 -21.21
CA GLU A 408 30.82 -1.84 -20.79
C GLU A 408 29.91 -1.25 -19.70
N ARG A 409 30.47 -0.54 -18.72
CA ARG A 409 29.68 0.14 -17.68
C ARG A 409 28.81 1.27 -18.24
N ALA A 410 29.33 2.04 -19.18
CA ALA A 410 28.58 3.07 -19.89
C ALA A 410 27.42 2.45 -20.69
N ARG A 411 27.68 1.33 -21.39
CA ARG A 411 26.65 0.56 -22.10
C ARG A 411 25.56 0.06 -21.15
N MET A 412 25.91 -0.56 -20.02
CA MET A 412 24.92 -1.01 -19.03
C MET A 412 24.04 0.13 -18.53
N THR A 413 24.64 1.28 -18.25
CA THR A 413 23.93 2.46 -17.75
C THR A 413 22.95 2.96 -18.80
N SER A 414 23.41 3.14 -20.05
CA SER A 414 22.56 3.57 -21.16
C SER A 414 21.43 2.58 -21.45
N GLU A 415 21.72 1.27 -21.52
CA GLU A 415 20.71 0.24 -21.75
C GLU A 415 19.69 0.17 -20.61
N LYS A 416 20.13 0.36 -19.36
CA LYS A 416 19.22 0.47 -18.21
C LYS A 416 18.28 1.66 -18.35
N GLU A 417 18.80 2.84 -18.67
CA GLU A 417 17.98 4.04 -18.89
C GLU A 417 16.98 3.84 -20.03
N GLN A 418 17.42 3.21 -21.13
CA GLN A 418 16.54 2.89 -22.25
C GLN A 418 15.46 1.87 -21.86
N ARG A 419 15.77 0.84 -21.06
CA ARG A 419 14.80 -0.13 -20.53
C ARG A 419 13.76 0.54 -19.65
N GLU A 420 14.18 1.44 -18.77
CA GLU A 420 13.29 2.21 -17.90
C GLU A 420 12.38 3.11 -18.75
N GLN A 421 12.93 3.76 -19.77
CA GLN A 421 12.16 4.58 -20.71
C GLN A 421 11.12 3.74 -21.50
N ARG A 422 11.49 2.57 -22.02
CA ARG A 422 10.56 1.64 -22.69
C ARG A 422 9.46 1.17 -21.74
N SER A 423 9.82 0.86 -20.49
CA SER A 423 8.87 0.48 -19.46
C SER A 423 7.89 1.60 -19.15
N LEU A 424 8.37 2.84 -19.09
CA LEU A 424 7.55 4.01 -18.84
C LEU A 424 6.58 4.30 -19.98
N ILE A 425 7.05 4.17 -21.22
CA ILE A 425 6.21 4.26 -22.43
C ILE A 425 5.12 3.18 -22.39
N ALA A 426 5.46 1.94 -22.05
CA ALA A 426 4.48 0.85 -21.97
C ALA A 426 3.39 1.12 -20.93
N ILE A 427 3.75 1.61 -19.73
CA ILE A 427 2.79 1.96 -18.67
C ILE A 427 1.91 3.15 -19.10
N SER A 428 2.50 4.18 -19.71
CA SER A 428 1.77 5.35 -20.21
C SER A 428 0.73 4.95 -21.27
N ARG A 429 1.13 4.13 -22.24
CA ARG A 429 0.22 3.56 -23.26
C ARG A 429 -0.86 2.70 -22.63
N ALA A 430 -0.53 1.90 -21.61
CA ALA A 430 -1.49 1.05 -20.92
C ALA A 430 -2.55 1.87 -20.17
N CYS A 431 -2.12 2.94 -19.50
CA CYS A 431 -3.02 3.90 -18.88
C CYS A 431 -3.96 4.51 -19.93
N LEU A 432 -3.39 5.05 -21.03
CA LEU A 432 -4.19 5.68 -22.07
C LEU A 432 -5.16 4.71 -22.75
N ALA A 433 -4.72 3.50 -23.06
CA ALA A 433 -5.55 2.47 -23.68
C ALA A 433 -6.75 2.06 -22.79
N GLU A 434 -6.57 2.01 -21.48
CA GLU A 434 -7.68 1.73 -20.56
C GLU A 434 -8.62 2.93 -20.36
N MET A 435 -8.10 4.17 -20.38
CA MET A 435 -8.94 5.37 -20.40
C MET A 435 -9.73 5.51 -21.71
N ASP A 436 -9.11 5.16 -22.83
CA ASP A 436 -9.67 5.25 -24.19
C ASP A 436 -10.97 4.45 -24.34
N ARG A 437 -11.14 3.39 -23.56
CA ARG A 437 -12.40 2.62 -23.52
C ARG A 437 -13.62 3.45 -23.13
N ALA A 438 -13.44 4.49 -22.31
CA ALA A 438 -14.51 5.39 -21.88
C ALA A 438 -14.48 6.74 -22.62
N LEU A 439 -13.32 7.15 -23.14
CA LEU A 439 -13.14 8.42 -23.83
C LEU A 439 -13.36 8.33 -25.35
N MET A 440 -13.19 7.14 -25.94
CA MET A 440 -13.31 6.90 -27.38
C MET A 440 -12.43 7.87 -28.19
N LEU A 441 -11.15 7.95 -27.85
CA LEU A 441 -10.16 8.83 -28.45
C LEU A 441 -9.94 8.50 -29.92
N ASN A 442 -9.61 9.52 -30.72
CA ASN A 442 -9.02 9.32 -32.04
C ASN A 442 -7.48 9.34 -31.98
N ASP A 443 -6.82 9.00 -33.08
CA ASP A 443 -5.35 8.90 -33.13
C ASP A 443 -4.65 10.24 -32.82
N ALA A 444 -5.21 11.37 -33.27
CA ALA A 444 -4.65 12.69 -32.99
C ALA A 444 -4.71 13.03 -31.49
N GLN A 445 -5.78 12.62 -30.81
CA GLN A 445 -5.90 12.78 -29.35
C GLN A 445 -4.92 11.87 -28.62
N ARG A 446 -4.78 10.61 -29.03
CA ARG A 446 -3.81 9.68 -28.43
C ARG A 446 -2.38 10.23 -28.51
N GLY A 447 -1.96 10.68 -29.69
CA GLY A 447 -0.63 11.24 -29.92
C GLY A 447 -0.32 12.49 -29.10
N LYS A 448 -1.34 13.28 -28.72
CA LYS A 448 -1.17 14.45 -27.84
C LYS A 448 -1.21 14.11 -26.35
N LEU A 449 -1.93 13.06 -25.95
CA LEU A 449 -2.08 12.66 -24.54
C LEU A 449 -0.93 11.79 -24.04
N GLU A 450 -0.38 10.88 -24.86
CA GLU A 450 0.72 10.00 -24.44
C GLU A 450 1.93 10.76 -23.83
N PRO A 451 2.43 11.85 -24.45
CA PRO A 451 3.58 12.58 -23.89
C PRO A 451 3.26 13.25 -22.56
N LEU A 452 2.00 13.61 -22.30
CA LEU A 452 1.57 14.22 -21.04
C LEU A 452 1.52 13.20 -19.91
N LEU A 453 1.20 11.95 -20.23
CA LEU A 453 1.09 10.86 -19.26
C LEU A 453 2.45 10.28 -18.87
N LEU A 454 3.42 10.31 -19.78
CA LEU A 454 4.75 9.72 -19.58
C LEU A 454 5.44 10.16 -18.27
N PRO A 455 5.64 11.46 -17.98
CA PRO A 455 6.25 11.89 -16.71
C PRO A 455 5.37 11.59 -15.49
N LEU A 456 4.05 11.47 -15.66
CA LEU A 456 3.14 11.19 -14.53
C LEU A 456 3.20 9.73 -14.09
N MET A 457 3.66 8.83 -14.96
CA MET A 457 3.80 7.39 -14.66
C MET A 457 5.15 7.04 -14.04
N GLU A 458 6.12 7.95 -13.99
CA GLU A 458 7.47 7.71 -13.47
C GLU A 458 7.47 7.07 -12.06
N PRO A 459 6.61 7.49 -11.11
CA PRO A 459 6.56 6.87 -9.78
C PRO A 459 6.18 5.38 -9.78
N LEU A 460 5.58 4.88 -10.87
CA LEU A 460 5.19 3.47 -11.00
C LEU A 460 6.36 2.57 -11.43
N ILE A 461 7.45 3.14 -11.97
CA ILE A 461 8.65 2.37 -12.35
C ILE A 461 9.25 1.68 -11.13
N GLU A 462 9.25 2.33 -9.98
CA GLU A 462 9.76 1.75 -8.74
C GLU A 462 8.98 0.51 -8.31
N GLN A 463 7.65 0.53 -8.48
CA GLN A 463 6.82 -0.65 -8.24
C GLN A 463 7.19 -1.79 -9.20
N ARG A 464 7.52 -1.47 -10.46
CA ARG A 464 7.97 -2.46 -11.45
C ARG A 464 9.31 -3.10 -11.12
N ARG A 465 10.17 -2.43 -10.35
CA ARG A 465 11.45 -2.99 -9.89
C ARG A 465 11.26 -4.14 -8.89
N GLN A 466 10.09 -4.23 -8.26
CA GLN A 466 9.74 -5.33 -7.37
C GLN A 466 9.55 -6.63 -8.16
N GLN A 467 9.78 -7.77 -7.50
CA GLN A 467 9.56 -9.08 -8.11
C GLN A 467 8.11 -9.28 -8.55
N TYR A 468 7.15 -8.81 -7.76
CA TYR A 468 5.71 -8.96 -8.00
C TYR A 468 5.04 -7.60 -8.13
N TRP A 469 5.02 -7.04 -9.34
CA TRP A 469 4.30 -5.79 -9.61
C TRP A 469 2.85 -6.04 -10.06
N SER A 470 1.96 -5.13 -9.70
CA SER A 470 0.57 -5.13 -10.14
C SER A 470 0.00 -3.72 -10.11
N TYR A 471 -0.57 -3.28 -11.23
CA TYR A 471 -1.25 -2.01 -11.33
C TYR A 471 -2.76 -2.21 -11.37
N SER A 472 -3.48 -1.35 -10.67
CA SER A 472 -4.92 -1.21 -10.86
C SER A 472 -5.19 -0.09 -11.89
N THR A 473 -6.24 -0.22 -12.69
CA THR A 473 -6.63 0.86 -13.62
C THR A 473 -6.92 2.15 -12.87
N GLN A 474 -7.47 2.08 -11.66
CA GLN A 474 -7.73 3.24 -10.81
C GLN A 474 -6.43 3.97 -10.43
N GLN A 475 -5.38 3.23 -10.04
CA GLN A 475 -4.07 3.80 -9.77
C GLN A 475 -3.53 4.55 -11.00
N LEU A 476 -3.61 3.93 -12.18
CA LEU A 476 -3.19 4.56 -13.43
C LEU A 476 -3.98 5.86 -13.71
N PHE A 477 -5.31 5.83 -13.55
CA PHE A 477 -6.17 6.99 -13.78
C PHE A 477 -5.94 8.12 -12.79
N GLN A 478 -5.61 7.81 -11.53
CA GLN A 478 -5.24 8.81 -10.52
C GLN A 478 -3.93 9.52 -10.88
N TYR A 479 -2.95 8.81 -11.45
CA TYR A 479 -1.74 9.45 -11.97
C TYR A 479 -2.05 10.30 -13.21
N ALA A 480 -2.87 9.80 -14.14
CA ALA A 480 -3.33 10.58 -15.29
C ALA A 480 -4.08 11.86 -14.87
N GLY A 481 -4.87 11.80 -13.80
CA GLY A 481 -5.59 12.92 -13.21
C GLY A 481 -4.72 14.09 -12.73
N LYS A 482 -3.40 13.87 -12.57
CA LYS A 482 -2.43 14.93 -12.22
C LYS A 482 -1.98 15.77 -13.43
N ALA A 483 -2.37 15.39 -14.64
CA ALA A 483 -2.12 16.19 -15.83
C ALA A 483 -2.76 17.57 -15.70
N ARG A 484 -2.10 18.60 -16.26
CA ARG A 484 -2.60 19.98 -16.22
C ARG A 484 -3.99 20.06 -16.86
N PRO A 485 -5.05 20.45 -16.13
CA PRO A 485 -6.42 20.44 -16.64
C PRO A 485 -6.60 21.19 -17.96
N GLU A 486 -5.93 22.33 -18.10
CA GLU A 486 -6.01 23.23 -19.26
C GLU A 486 -5.44 22.54 -20.51
N THR A 487 -4.36 21.79 -20.35
CA THR A 487 -3.71 21.06 -21.44
C THR A 487 -4.55 19.88 -21.90
N VAL A 488 -5.10 19.10 -20.97
CA VAL A 488 -5.98 17.97 -21.31
C VAL A 488 -7.28 18.46 -21.94
N ARG A 489 -7.86 19.54 -21.39
CA ARG A 489 -9.08 20.16 -21.90
C ARG A 489 -8.94 20.66 -23.34
N ALA A 490 -7.76 21.14 -23.73
CA ALA A 490 -7.48 21.57 -25.10
C ALA A 490 -7.42 20.40 -26.12
N ILE A 491 -7.32 19.16 -25.64
CA ILE A 491 -7.25 17.94 -26.48
C ILE A 491 -8.61 17.23 -26.54
N LEU A 492 -9.37 17.26 -25.44
CA LEU A 492 -10.63 16.54 -25.27
C LEU A 492 -11.85 17.43 -25.52
N ASP A 493 -12.89 16.87 -26.15
CA ASP A 493 -14.20 17.52 -26.20
C ASP A 493 -14.85 17.58 -24.79
N ASP A 494 -15.97 18.28 -24.67
CA ASP A 494 -16.67 18.52 -23.39
C ASP A 494 -17.09 17.23 -22.69
N VAL A 495 -17.51 16.23 -23.46
CA VAL A 495 -17.99 14.95 -22.94
C VAL A 495 -16.80 14.10 -22.49
N GLN A 496 -15.75 14.03 -23.31
CA GLN A 496 -14.51 13.36 -22.99
C GLN A 496 -13.83 13.99 -21.77
N TRP A 497 -13.81 15.32 -21.67
CA TRP A 497 -13.24 16.02 -20.53
C TRP A 497 -13.97 15.69 -19.23
N LYS A 498 -15.30 15.72 -19.25
CA LYS A 498 -16.09 15.32 -18.08
C LYS A 498 -15.76 13.90 -17.63
N ARG A 499 -15.67 12.96 -18.58
CA ARG A 499 -15.31 11.57 -18.28
C ARG A 499 -13.88 11.39 -17.80
N TRP A 500 -12.95 12.16 -18.34
CA TRP A 500 -11.58 12.20 -17.84
C TRP A 500 -11.56 12.57 -16.36
N GLN A 501 -12.30 13.61 -15.97
CA GLN A 501 -12.43 14.02 -14.57
C GLN A 501 -13.07 12.93 -13.71
N GLU A 502 -14.11 12.26 -14.20
CA GLU A 502 -14.77 11.15 -13.48
C GLU A 502 -13.83 9.96 -13.26
N LEU A 503 -13.04 9.57 -14.27
CA LEU A 503 -12.03 8.51 -14.16
C LEU A 503 -10.92 8.91 -13.18
N ALA A 504 -10.41 10.13 -13.30
CA ALA A 504 -9.35 10.67 -12.45
C ALA A 504 -9.78 10.82 -10.97
N ALA A 505 -11.04 11.18 -10.73
CA ALA A 505 -11.60 11.35 -9.39
C ALA A 505 -11.99 10.03 -8.71
N SER A 506 -11.89 8.89 -9.40
CA SER A 506 -12.22 7.59 -8.83
C SER A 506 -11.26 7.25 -7.67
N SER A 507 -11.76 7.41 -6.46
CA SER A 507 -11.05 7.17 -5.20
C SER A 507 -11.24 5.73 -4.71
N ASN A 508 -10.20 5.15 -4.12
CA ASN A 508 -10.27 3.90 -3.33
C ASN A 508 -11.00 4.07 -1.98
N SER A 509 -11.84 5.08 -1.83
CA SER A 509 -12.64 5.32 -0.61
C SER A 509 -13.96 4.55 -0.68
N THR A 510 -13.86 3.24 -0.72
CA THR A 510 -14.40 2.50 0.40
C THR A 510 -13.31 1.49 0.78
N PRO A 511 -12.74 1.57 1.99
CA PRO A 511 -12.43 0.33 2.67
C PRO A 511 -13.73 -0.46 2.57
N ARG A 512 -13.78 -1.47 1.69
CA ARG A 512 -14.89 -2.41 1.69
C ARG A 512 -14.77 -3.07 3.04
N ALA A 513 -15.47 -2.51 4.02
CA ALA A 513 -15.47 -3.01 5.38
C ALA A 513 -15.69 -4.50 5.25
N MET A 514 -14.71 -5.28 5.68
CA MET A 514 -14.99 -6.65 6.04
C MET A 514 -16.19 -6.55 6.97
N PRO A 515 -17.32 -7.24 6.68
CA PRO A 515 -18.45 -7.20 7.58
C PRO A 515 -17.88 -7.49 8.96
N ALA A 516 -18.09 -6.58 9.91
CA ALA A 516 -17.61 -6.76 11.27
C ALA A 516 -18.13 -8.14 11.70
N VAL A 517 -17.22 -9.09 11.90
CA VAL A 517 -17.58 -10.47 12.24
C VAL A 517 -18.38 -10.50 13.56
N ASN A 518 -18.32 -9.41 14.34
CA ASN A 518 -19.03 -9.19 15.59
C ASN A 518 -19.92 -7.92 15.60
N GLY A 519 -20.23 -7.30 14.45
CA GLY A 519 -21.13 -6.14 14.41
C GLY A 519 -22.58 -6.60 14.29
N THR A 520 -23.41 -6.36 15.29
CA THR A 520 -24.86 -6.56 15.20
C THR A 520 -25.44 -5.62 14.15
N GLN A 521 -25.73 -6.14 12.96
CA GLN A 521 -26.58 -5.42 12.01
C GLN A 521 -28.01 -5.33 12.56
N PRO A 522 -28.74 -4.25 12.26
CA PRO A 522 -30.13 -4.12 12.70
C PRO A 522 -30.95 -5.29 12.16
N GLU A 523 -31.89 -5.79 12.96
CA GLU A 523 -32.80 -6.85 12.51
C GLU A 523 -33.64 -6.33 11.34
N ALA A 524 -33.81 -7.16 10.32
CA ALA A 524 -34.70 -6.89 9.19
C ALA A 524 -35.97 -7.75 9.34
N PRO A 525 -37.01 -7.26 10.04
CA PRO A 525 -38.25 -8.01 10.26
C PRO A 525 -38.98 -8.33 8.95
N ASP A 526 -38.84 -7.48 7.93
CA ASP A 526 -39.28 -7.76 6.56
C ASP A 526 -38.10 -8.23 5.70
N MET A 527 -37.94 -9.55 5.66
CA MET A 527 -36.85 -10.20 4.93
C MET A 527 -36.99 -10.05 3.41
N GLU A 528 -38.21 -10.04 2.85
CA GLU A 528 -38.41 -9.89 1.42
C GLU A 528 -38.15 -8.45 0.96
N ALA A 529 -38.49 -7.45 1.77
CA ALA A 529 -38.12 -6.06 1.50
C ALA A 529 -36.59 -5.88 1.49
N ALA A 530 -35.87 -6.54 2.42
CA ALA A 530 -34.42 -6.51 2.47
C ALA A 530 -33.78 -7.19 1.24
N ILE A 531 -34.27 -8.37 0.85
CA ILE A 531 -33.83 -9.08 -0.37
C ILE A 531 -34.08 -8.23 -1.61
N SER A 532 -35.29 -7.66 -1.73
CA SER A 532 -35.69 -6.85 -2.89
C SER A 532 -34.85 -5.57 -3.01
N THR A 533 -34.60 -4.88 -1.90
CA THR A 533 -33.75 -3.69 -1.86
C THR A 533 -32.32 -4.01 -2.27
N HIS A 534 -31.80 -5.14 -1.79
CA HIS A 534 -30.45 -5.61 -2.13
C HIS A 534 -30.31 -5.95 -3.62
N LEU A 535 -31.25 -6.72 -4.16
CA LEU A 535 -31.29 -7.05 -5.59
C LEU A 535 -31.41 -5.80 -6.46
N TYR A 536 -32.24 -4.82 -6.06
CA TYR A 536 -32.35 -3.55 -6.75
C TYR A 536 -31.01 -2.78 -6.77
N LYS A 537 -30.31 -2.71 -5.63
CA LYS A 537 -28.99 -2.08 -5.54
C LYS A 537 -27.98 -2.77 -6.47
N MET A 538 -27.89 -4.10 -6.43
CA MET A 538 -27.01 -4.87 -7.31
C MET A 538 -27.33 -4.62 -8.78
N PHE A 539 -28.62 -4.65 -9.14
CA PHE A 539 -29.07 -4.39 -10.50
C PHE A 539 -28.73 -2.97 -10.95
N HIS A 540 -28.99 -1.95 -10.14
CA HIS A 540 -28.70 -0.57 -10.47
C HIS A 540 -27.20 -0.36 -10.70
N THR A 541 -26.34 -0.97 -9.89
CA THR A 541 -24.88 -0.93 -10.07
C THR A 541 -24.45 -1.57 -11.40
N GLU A 542 -24.94 -2.78 -11.72
CA GLU A 542 -24.55 -3.46 -12.97
C GLU A 542 -25.13 -2.78 -14.22
N ARG A 543 -26.35 -2.22 -14.10
CA ARG A 543 -26.99 -1.41 -15.13
C ARG A 543 -26.18 -0.15 -15.43
N LYS A 544 -25.77 0.59 -14.38
CA LYS A 544 -24.92 1.76 -14.53
C LYS A 544 -23.61 1.39 -15.25
N LYS A 545 -22.92 0.34 -14.80
CA LYS A 545 -21.69 -0.15 -15.43
C LYS A 545 -21.87 -0.50 -16.91
N ALA A 546 -22.99 -1.12 -17.27
CA ALA A 546 -23.31 -1.46 -18.66
C ALA A 546 -23.59 -0.21 -19.52
N LEU A 547 -24.33 0.75 -18.98
CA LEU A 547 -24.58 2.03 -19.66
C LEU A 547 -23.29 2.84 -19.83
N ASP A 548 -22.44 2.89 -18.80
CA ASP A 548 -21.15 3.58 -18.84
C ASP A 548 -20.22 2.98 -19.92
N ALA A 549 -20.41 1.72 -20.31
CA ALA A 549 -19.71 1.09 -21.44
C ALA A 549 -20.41 1.27 -22.80
N MET A 550 -21.74 1.46 -22.82
CA MET A 550 -22.53 1.51 -24.04
C MET A 550 -22.69 2.93 -24.61
N LEU A 551 -23.06 3.90 -23.76
CA LEU A 551 -23.27 5.29 -24.14
C LEU A 551 -22.05 5.98 -24.81
N PRO A 552 -20.79 5.69 -24.43
CA PRO A 552 -19.63 6.18 -25.18
C PRO A 552 -19.65 5.92 -26.68
N GLN A 553 -20.25 4.81 -27.12
CA GLN A 553 -20.31 4.47 -28.55
C GLN A 553 -21.27 5.38 -29.32
N VAL A 554 -22.37 5.81 -28.69
CA VAL A 554 -23.30 6.77 -29.29
C VAL A 554 -22.64 8.14 -29.43
N GLU A 555 -21.87 8.55 -28.42
CA GLU A 555 -21.11 9.80 -28.43
C GLU A 555 -20.00 9.79 -29.48
N GLU A 556 -19.29 8.67 -29.62
CA GLU A 556 -18.34 8.48 -30.72
C GLU A 556 -19.05 8.57 -32.07
N ALA A 557 -20.18 7.89 -32.25
CA ALA A 557 -20.94 7.94 -33.49
C ALA A 557 -21.37 9.37 -33.84
N ARG A 558 -21.86 10.13 -32.85
CA ARG A 558 -22.18 11.55 -32.99
C ARG A 558 -20.97 12.36 -33.46
N ARG A 559 -19.81 12.18 -32.83
CA ARG A 559 -18.59 12.95 -33.12
C ARG A 559 -17.98 12.60 -34.47
N VAL A 560 -17.84 11.32 -34.77
CA VAL A 560 -17.17 10.82 -35.99
C VAL A 560 -18.02 11.08 -37.23
N LEU A 561 -19.34 10.90 -37.13
CA LEU A 561 -20.24 10.97 -38.28
C LEU A 561 -21.03 12.29 -38.36
N THR A 562 -20.86 13.19 -37.38
CA THR A 562 -21.61 14.45 -37.27
C THR A 562 -23.14 14.22 -37.35
N LEU A 563 -23.64 13.28 -36.54
CA LEU A 563 -25.05 12.85 -36.62
C LEU A 563 -26.02 13.95 -36.16
N PRO A 564 -27.20 14.08 -36.80
CA PRO A 564 -28.29 14.91 -36.30
C PRO A 564 -28.78 14.48 -34.91
N GLU A 565 -29.27 15.43 -34.12
CA GLU A 565 -29.72 15.18 -32.74
C GLU A 565 -30.83 14.12 -32.66
N ALA A 566 -31.75 14.07 -33.62
CA ALA A 566 -32.79 13.05 -33.69
C ALA A 566 -32.22 11.62 -33.80
N THR A 567 -31.18 11.44 -34.64
CA THR A 567 -30.48 10.15 -34.80
C THR A 567 -29.74 9.77 -33.52
N VAL A 568 -29.07 10.73 -32.89
CA VAL A 568 -28.39 10.52 -31.60
C VAL A 568 -29.36 10.10 -30.51
N ASN A 569 -30.54 10.73 -30.43
CA ASN A 569 -31.58 10.37 -29.45
C ASN A 569 -32.14 8.96 -29.68
N ARG A 570 -32.32 8.55 -30.94
CA ARG A 570 -32.71 7.18 -31.30
C ARG A 570 -31.65 6.17 -30.86
N LEU A 571 -30.38 6.42 -31.18
CA LEU A 571 -29.26 5.55 -30.77
C LEU A 571 -29.10 5.50 -29.25
N ASN A 572 -29.26 6.60 -28.53
CA ASN A 572 -29.26 6.61 -27.06
C ASN A 572 -30.39 5.75 -26.47
N THR A 573 -31.57 5.79 -27.06
CA THR A 573 -32.72 4.98 -26.63
C THR A 573 -32.46 3.50 -26.90
N ALA A 574 -31.94 3.18 -28.10
CA ALA A 574 -31.55 1.82 -28.46
C ALA A 574 -30.45 1.28 -27.54
N ALA A 575 -29.43 2.07 -27.23
CA ALA A 575 -28.36 1.71 -26.29
C ALA A 575 -28.89 1.36 -24.90
N LYS A 576 -29.84 2.16 -24.38
CA LYS A 576 -30.52 1.86 -23.11
C LYS A 576 -31.32 0.56 -23.20
N GLY A 577 -32.12 0.38 -24.25
CA GLY A 577 -32.91 -0.84 -24.47
C GLY A 577 -32.03 -2.10 -24.59
N ALA A 578 -30.92 -1.99 -25.31
CA ALA A 578 -29.92 -3.03 -25.46
C ALA A 578 -29.32 -3.44 -24.10
N VAL A 579 -28.97 -2.47 -23.24
CA VAL A 579 -28.50 -2.75 -21.88
C VAL A 579 -29.56 -3.46 -21.04
N GLU A 580 -30.83 -3.04 -21.11
CA GLU A 580 -31.91 -3.71 -20.39
C GLU A 580 -32.08 -5.16 -20.84
N GLN A 581 -32.06 -5.40 -22.16
CA GLN A 581 -32.17 -6.73 -22.75
C GLN A 581 -30.99 -7.63 -22.36
N SER A 582 -29.77 -7.12 -22.44
CA SER A 582 -28.55 -7.87 -22.08
C SER A 582 -28.50 -8.25 -20.60
N LEU A 583 -29.16 -7.45 -19.74
CA LEU A 583 -29.26 -7.71 -18.30
C LEU A 583 -30.30 -8.77 -17.92
N GLY A 584 -31.14 -9.24 -18.85
CA GLY A 584 -32.20 -10.21 -18.55
C GLY A 584 -31.68 -11.50 -17.90
N HIS A 585 -30.68 -12.14 -18.52
CA HIS A 585 -30.07 -13.37 -18.00
C HIS A 585 -29.33 -13.14 -16.67
N TRP A 586 -28.61 -12.02 -16.57
CA TRP A 586 -27.88 -11.65 -15.35
C TRP A 586 -28.83 -11.47 -14.16
N ARG A 587 -29.98 -10.82 -14.35
CA ARG A 587 -31.00 -10.64 -13.30
C ARG A 587 -31.50 -11.98 -12.77
N GLN A 588 -31.89 -12.88 -13.68
CA GLN A 588 -32.42 -14.20 -13.30
C GLN A 588 -31.41 -15.02 -12.50
N ASN A 589 -30.14 -15.03 -12.93
CA ASN A 589 -29.09 -15.76 -12.22
C ASN A 589 -28.75 -15.14 -10.86
N THR A 590 -28.67 -13.81 -10.80
CA THR A 590 -28.37 -13.07 -9.57
C THR A 590 -29.48 -13.27 -8.55
N GLU A 591 -30.74 -13.14 -8.97
CA GLU A 591 -31.89 -13.40 -8.10
C GLU A 591 -31.89 -14.83 -7.58
N ARG A 592 -31.73 -15.82 -8.47
CA ARG A 592 -31.65 -17.23 -8.07
C ARG A 592 -30.54 -17.48 -7.06
N TYR A 593 -29.34 -16.95 -7.30
CA TYR A 593 -28.21 -17.11 -6.40
C TYR A 593 -28.43 -16.44 -5.04
N VAL A 594 -28.91 -15.19 -5.03
CA VAL A 594 -29.19 -14.46 -3.79
C VAL A 594 -30.25 -15.21 -2.99
N ARG A 595 -31.36 -15.61 -3.62
CA ARG A 595 -32.44 -16.37 -2.96
C ARG A 595 -31.97 -17.72 -2.41
N GLN A 596 -31.13 -18.45 -3.16
CA GLN A 596 -30.51 -19.69 -2.68
C GLN A 596 -29.60 -19.45 -1.46
N THR A 597 -28.83 -18.35 -1.49
CA THR A 597 -27.89 -18.03 -0.40
C THR A 597 -28.62 -17.65 0.90
N VAL A 598 -29.78 -17.00 0.80
CA VAL A 598 -30.57 -16.54 1.96
C VAL A 598 -31.73 -17.47 2.32
N GLN A 599 -31.83 -18.66 1.73
CA GLN A 599 -32.96 -19.57 1.92
C GLN A 599 -33.16 -19.97 3.40
N SER A 600 -32.08 -20.02 4.19
CA SER A 600 -32.09 -20.33 5.62
C SER A 600 -31.89 -19.09 6.51
N ALA A 601 -32.03 -17.89 5.96
CA ALA A 601 -31.83 -16.65 6.69
C ALA A 601 -32.95 -16.42 7.73
N THR A 602 -32.59 -15.67 8.76
CA THR A 602 -33.47 -15.17 9.80
C THR A 602 -33.42 -13.63 9.81
N PRO A 603 -34.38 -12.93 10.42
CA PRO A 603 -34.35 -11.46 10.54
C PRO A 603 -33.03 -10.91 11.13
N LYS A 604 -32.34 -11.70 11.96
CA LYS A 604 -31.09 -11.33 12.63
C LYS A 604 -29.83 -11.42 11.75
N ASN A 605 -29.81 -12.31 10.76
CA ASN A 605 -28.59 -12.60 9.98
C ASN A 605 -28.74 -12.32 8.47
N ILE A 606 -29.93 -11.99 7.99
CA ILE A 606 -30.19 -11.81 6.55
C ILE A 606 -29.32 -10.72 5.92
N LEU A 607 -29.14 -9.57 6.58
CA LEU A 607 -28.34 -8.48 6.02
C LEU A 607 -26.85 -8.84 5.91
N GLN A 608 -26.35 -9.65 6.85
CA GLN A 608 -24.98 -10.18 6.78
C GLN A 608 -24.82 -11.15 5.60
N LEU A 609 -25.78 -12.06 5.40
CA LEU A 609 -25.78 -12.99 4.28
C LEU A 609 -25.90 -12.27 2.93
N LEU A 610 -26.78 -11.26 2.82
CA LEU A 610 -26.91 -10.42 1.63
C LEU A 610 -25.61 -9.65 1.34
N THR A 611 -24.94 -9.10 2.34
CA THR A 611 -23.63 -8.46 2.16
C THR A 611 -22.60 -9.43 1.58
N GLY A 612 -22.68 -10.72 1.94
CA GLY A 612 -21.86 -11.79 1.38
C GLY A 612 -22.06 -12.02 -0.13
N THR A 613 -23.24 -11.72 -0.68
CA THR A 613 -23.56 -11.95 -2.10
C THR A 613 -23.04 -10.84 -3.03
N GLU A 614 -22.68 -9.66 -2.50
CA GLU A 614 -22.16 -8.54 -3.30
C GLU A 614 -20.84 -8.88 -4.03
N ARG A 615 -20.14 -9.94 -3.60
CA ARG A 615 -18.83 -10.34 -4.13
C ARG A 615 -18.91 -11.24 -5.37
N VAL A 616 -20.09 -11.73 -5.72
CA VAL A 616 -20.23 -12.66 -6.85
C VAL A 616 -20.28 -11.90 -8.17
N SER A 617 -19.30 -12.17 -9.03
CA SER A 617 -19.29 -11.73 -10.41
C SER A 617 -19.86 -12.82 -11.30
N PHE A 618 -21.10 -12.65 -11.75
CA PHE A 618 -21.62 -13.46 -12.85
C PHE A 618 -20.95 -13.00 -14.13
N SER A 619 -20.09 -13.85 -14.69
CA SER A 619 -19.35 -13.54 -15.90
C SER A 619 -20.32 -13.19 -17.04
N ARG A 620 -20.18 -11.98 -17.57
CA ARG A 620 -20.76 -11.56 -18.86
C ARG A 620 -19.93 -12.06 -20.06
N ASN A 621 -18.83 -12.79 -19.81
CA ASN A 621 -17.84 -13.18 -20.84
C ASN A 621 -18.30 -14.34 -21.74
N ASN A 622 -19.57 -14.76 -21.66
CA ASN A 622 -20.17 -15.58 -22.71
C ASN A 622 -20.71 -14.60 -23.76
N GLY A 623 -20.03 -14.54 -24.91
CA GLY A 623 -20.17 -13.55 -25.98
C GLY A 623 -21.60 -13.24 -26.50
N ASP A 624 -22.61 -13.98 -26.05
CA ASP A 624 -24.00 -13.85 -26.49
C ASP A 624 -24.81 -12.80 -25.68
N SER A 625 -24.24 -12.19 -24.63
CA SER A 625 -25.00 -11.32 -23.68
C SER A 625 -24.49 -9.88 -23.54
N SER A 626 -23.64 -9.43 -24.48
CA SER A 626 -23.20 -8.02 -24.51
C SER A 626 -24.33 -7.11 -25.02
N PRO A 627 -24.48 -5.86 -24.52
CA PRO A 627 -25.42 -4.90 -25.11
C PRO A 627 -25.21 -4.70 -26.62
N GLN A 628 -23.95 -4.74 -27.07
CA GLN A 628 -23.55 -4.53 -28.46
C GLN A 628 -24.00 -5.67 -29.38
N SER A 629 -24.15 -6.90 -28.87
CA SER A 629 -24.61 -8.04 -29.67
C SER A 629 -26.14 -8.19 -29.69
N THR A 630 -26.89 -7.31 -29.03
CA THR A 630 -28.35 -7.39 -29.02
C THR A 630 -28.97 -6.97 -30.36
N GLU A 631 -30.02 -7.65 -30.77
CA GLU A 631 -30.78 -7.33 -31.98
C GLU A 631 -31.33 -5.89 -31.96
N VAL A 632 -31.73 -5.39 -30.78
CA VAL A 632 -32.20 -4.01 -30.58
C VAL A 632 -31.13 -3.00 -31.00
N TRP A 633 -29.88 -3.22 -30.62
CA TRP A 633 -28.78 -2.34 -31.00
C TRP A 633 -28.41 -2.47 -32.48
N GLN A 634 -28.27 -3.70 -32.97
CA GLN A 634 -27.88 -3.97 -34.34
C GLN A 634 -28.86 -3.40 -35.35
N THR A 635 -30.16 -3.60 -35.11
CA THR A 635 -31.23 -3.06 -35.96
C THR A 635 -31.22 -1.54 -35.94
N ALA A 636 -31.12 -0.94 -34.75
CA ALA A 636 -31.09 0.52 -34.62
C ALA A 636 -29.89 1.14 -35.35
N LEU A 637 -28.71 0.50 -35.32
CA LEU A 637 -27.55 0.96 -36.08
C LEU A 637 -27.77 0.89 -37.59
N LYS A 638 -28.25 -0.26 -38.10
CA LYS A 638 -28.49 -0.47 -39.54
C LYS A 638 -29.57 0.45 -40.09
N GLU A 639 -30.58 0.78 -39.29
CA GLU A 639 -31.64 1.72 -39.69
C GLU A 639 -31.22 3.19 -39.58
N ALA A 640 -30.36 3.53 -38.61
CA ALA A 640 -29.97 4.91 -38.34
C ALA A 640 -28.79 5.39 -39.20
N LEU A 641 -27.94 4.48 -39.67
CA LEU A 641 -26.66 4.78 -40.32
C LEU A 641 -26.56 4.13 -41.71
N THR A 642 -25.90 4.82 -42.63
CA THR A 642 -25.56 4.28 -43.95
C THR A 642 -24.39 3.29 -43.87
N ALA A 643 -24.23 2.43 -44.88
CA ALA A 643 -23.09 1.51 -44.97
C ALA A 643 -21.72 2.23 -44.92
N SER A 644 -21.61 3.43 -45.50
CA SER A 644 -20.38 4.23 -45.44
C SER A 644 -20.10 4.72 -44.02
N GLN A 645 -21.12 5.19 -43.31
CA GLN A 645 -21.01 5.62 -41.92
C GLN A 645 -20.66 4.46 -40.97
N LEU A 646 -21.28 3.30 -41.17
CA LEU A 646 -20.94 2.08 -40.40
C LEU A 646 -19.46 1.70 -40.60
N LYS A 647 -18.97 1.73 -41.84
CA LYS A 647 -17.55 1.45 -42.15
C LYS A 647 -16.58 2.46 -41.52
N GLN A 648 -16.97 3.74 -41.43
CA GLN A 648 -16.16 4.75 -40.73
C GLN A 648 -16.07 4.43 -39.22
N LEU A 649 -17.18 4.04 -38.60
CA LEU A 649 -17.19 3.64 -37.19
C LEU A 649 -16.40 2.35 -36.93
N GLU A 650 -16.48 1.37 -37.82
CA GLU A 650 -15.62 0.17 -37.75
C GLU A 650 -14.14 0.53 -37.83
N THR A 651 -13.77 1.50 -38.68
CA THR A 651 -12.38 1.94 -38.86
C THR A 651 -11.82 2.54 -37.57
N VAL A 652 -12.57 3.44 -36.91
CA VAL A 652 -12.12 4.03 -35.63
C VAL A 652 -12.12 3.01 -34.49
N ALA A 653 -13.08 2.08 -34.47
CA ALA A 653 -13.12 1.00 -33.50
C ALA A 653 -11.91 0.06 -33.65
N ARG A 654 -11.54 -0.29 -34.88
CA ARG A 654 -10.32 -1.08 -35.17
C ARG A 654 -9.06 -0.34 -34.77
N ALA A 655 -8.94 0.95 -35.08
CA ALA A 655 -7.79 1.75 -34.68
C ALA A 655 -7.61 1.80 -33.14
N ARG A 656 -8.72 1.93 -32.39
CA ARG A 656 -8.72 1.84 -30.93
C ARG A 656 -8.29 0.45 -30.43
N GLN A 657 -8.80 -0.60 -31.06
CA GLN A 657 -8.45 -1.96 -30.72
C GLN A 657 -6.97 -2.25 -30.97
N ASP A 658 -6.45 -1.85 -32.14
CA ASP A 658 -5.04 -1.99 -32.50
C ASP A 658 -4.14 -1.20 -31.55
N TYR A 659 -4.57 -0.01 -31.12
CA TYR A 659 -3.87 0.76 -30.09
C TYR A 659 -3.77 -0.01 -28.77
N ARG A 660 -4.89 -0.59 -28.31
CA ARG A 660 -4.92 -1.36 -27.07
C ARG A 660 -4.10 -2.64 -27.15
N LEU A 661 -4.16 -3.38 -28.27
CA LEU A 661 -3.34 -4.57 -28.49
C LEU A 661 -1.85 -4.24 -28.50
N ARG A 662 -1.44 -3.14 -29.16
CA ARG A 662 -0.06 -2.63 -29.09
C ARG A 662 0.36 -2.30 -27.67
N SER A 663 -0.52 -1.66 -26.90
CA SER A 663 -0.22 -1.35 -25.50
C SER A 663 -0.05 -2.60 -24.64
N MET A 664 -0.87 -3.63 -24.82
CA MET A 664 -0.74 -4.90 -24.12
C MET A 664 0.57 -5.61 -24.52
N ALA A 665 0.88 -5.64 -25.82
CA ALA A 665 2.12 -6.21 -26.32
C ALA A 665 3.34 -5.49 -25.74
N ALA A 666 3.34 -4.14 -25.69
CA ALA A 666 4.41 -3.35 -25.09
C ALA A 666 4.57 -3.66 -23.59
N MET A 667 3.48 -3.87 -22.84
CA MET A 667 3.56 -4.28 -21.43
C MET A 667 4.20 -5.66 -21.26
N THR A 668 3.79 -6.63 -22.08
CA THR A 668 4.36 -7.98 -22.12
C THR A 668 5.85 -7.98 -22.50
N VAL A 669 6.22 -7.28 -23.58
CA VAL A 669 7.62 -7.18 -24.02
C VAL A 669 8.48 -6.47 -22.98
N ALA A 670 7.99 -5.38 -22.40
CA ALA A 670 8.73 -4.69 -21.35
C ALA A 670 8.91 -5.55 -20.08
N GLU A 671 8.03 -6.53 -19.83
CA GLU A 671 8.24 -7.49 -18.75
C GLU A 671 9.32 -8.52 -19.08
N LEU A 672 9.34 -9.05 -20.31
CA LEU A 672 10.43 -9.93 -20.73
C LEU A 672 11.78 -9.18 -20.79
N ASP A 673 11.77 -7.92 -21.26
CA ASP A 673 12.92 -7.01 -21.24
C ASP A 673 13.45 -6.83 -19.81
N ARG A 674 12.56 -6.59 -18.84
CA ARG A 674 12.95 -6.50 -17.43
C ARG A 674 13.60 -7.79 -16.91
N ARG A 675 13.12 -8.97 -17.33
CA ARG A 675 13.63 -10.27 -16.86
C ARG A 675 14.91 -10.73 -17.57
N ARG A 676 15.12 -10.33 -18.83
CA ARG A 676 16.17 -10.87 -19.72
C ARG A 676 17.08 -9.83 -20.36
N ARG A 677 16.90 -8.55 -20.01
CA ARG A 677 17.65 -7.39 -20.51
C ARG A 677 17.72 -7.41 -22.04
N LEU A 678 16.56 -7.31 -22.67
CA LEU A 678 16.47 -7.30 -24.12
C LEU A 678 17.04 -5.98 -24.65
N SER A 679 17.67 -6.04 -25.83
CA SER A 679 18.07 -4.82 -26.53
C SER A 679 16.83 -4.10 -27.07
N GLY A 680 16.98 -2.81 -27.41
CA GLY A 680 15.91 -2.05 -28.08
C GLY A 680 15.44 -2.70 -29.39
N GLU A 681 16.38 -3.28 -30.15
CA GLU A 681 16.08 -4.00 -31.39
C GLU A 681 15.29 -5.29 -31.14
N GLN A 682 15.66 -6.06 -30.12
CA GLN A 682 14.92 -7.27 -29.73
C GLN A 682 13.50 -6.94 -29.30
N CYS A 683 13.31 -5.88 -28.51
CA CYS A 683 11.98 -5.41 -28.12
C CYS A 683 11.13 -5.03 -29.34
N ALA A 684 11.71 -4.25 -30.27
CA ALA A 684 11.02 -3.80 -31.48
C ALA A 684 10.63 -4.96 -32.41
N LYS A 685 11.46 -6.01 -32.49
CA LYS A 685 11.15 -7.23 -33.25
C LYS A 685 10.09 -8.09 -32.56
N LEU A 686 10.12 -8.20 -31.24
CA LEU A 686 9.21 -9.08 -30.49
C LEU A 686 7.79 -8.52 -30.36
N GLU A 687 7.63 -7.21 -30.19
CA GLU A 687 6.31 -6.57 -29.96
C GLU A 687 5.28 -6.93 -31.04
N PRO A 688 5.58 -6.89 -32.36
CA PRO A 688 4.65 -7.33 -33.41
C PRO A 688 4.21 -8.80 -33.30
N HIS A 689 5.10 -9.71 -32.90
CA HIS A 689 4.73 -11.13 -32.73
C HIS A 689 3.78 -11.32 -31.55
N VAL A 690 4.05 -10.66 -30.43
CA VAL A 690 3.15 -10.67 -29.27
C VAL A 690 1.80 -10.03 -29.63
N GLN A 691 1.80 -8.91 -30.35
CA GLN A 691 0.58 -8.27 -30.81
C GLN A 691 -0.25 -9.21 -31.70
N LYS A 692 0.40 -9.97 -32.60
CA LYS A 692 -0.27 -10.97 -33.44
C LYS A 692 -0.96 -12.05 -32.61
N VAL A 693 -0.26 -12.58 -31.59
CA VAL A 693 -0.85 -13.55 -30.65
C VAL A 693 -2.07 -12.93 -29.95
N LEU A 694 -1.96 -11.70 -29.48
CA LEU A 694 -3.08 -11.01 -28.84
C LEU A 694 -4.26 -10.81 -29.79
N ALA A 695 -4.01 -10.42 -31.04
CA ALA A 695 -5.08 -10.24 -32.03
C ALA A 695 -5.87 -11.54 -32.30
N GLU A 696 -5.19 -12.69 -32.27
CA GLU A 696 -5.80 -14.00 -32.54
C GLU A 696 -6.49 -14.60 -31.30
N TYR A 697 -5.89 -14.45 -30.10
CA TYR A 697 -6.30 -15.14 -28.88
C TYR A 697 -6.93 -14.25 -27.79
N GLN A 698 -7.06 -12.93 -27.97
CA GLN A 698 -7.56 -12.03 -26.92
C GLN A 698 -8.92 -12.44 -26.32
N PRO A 699 -9.96 -12.82 -27.10
CA PRO A 699 -11.23 -13.23 -26.52
C PRO A 699 -11.07 -14.43 -25.57
N ASP A 700 -10.16 -15.34 -25.90
CA ASP A 700 -9.88 -16.55 -25.14
C ASP A 700 -9.03 -16.23 -23.90
N LEU A 701 -8.07 -15.31 -24.02
CA LEU A 701 -7.28 -14.75 -22.91
C LEU A 701 -8.18 -14.08 -21.86
N GLU A 702 -9.11 -13.21 -22.27
CA GLU A 702 -10.01 -12.48 -21.37
C GLU A 702 -11.19 -13.31 -20.87
N ARG A 703 -11.45 -14.46 -21.50
CA ARG A 703 -12.32 -15.48 -20.91
C ARG A 703 -11.64 -16.20 -19.75
N TYR A 704 -10.34 -16.47 -19.89
CA TYR A 704 -9.56 -17.18 -18.88
C TYR A 704 -9.10 -16.27 -17.73
N MET A 705 -8.82 -15.00 -18.03
CA MET A 705 -8.23 -14.02 -17.12
C MET A 705 -9.04 -12.73 -17.08
N SER A 706 -8.82 -11.88 -16.07
CA SER A 706 -9.48 -10.57 -16.00
C SER A 706 -9.07 -9.66 -17.18
N ASN A 707 -9.94 -8.73 -17.59
CA ASN A 707 -9.68 -7.80 -18.72
C ASN A 707 -8.44 -6.90 -18.57
N ASN A 708 -7.83 -6.86 -17.37
CA ASN A 708 -6.66 -6.08 -17.03
C ASN A 708 -5.44 -6.97 -16.69
N TRP A 709 -5.43 -8.22 -17.17
CA TRP A 709 -4.39 -9.22 -16.89
C TRP A 709 -2.97 -8.71 -17.21
N PHE A 710 -2.83 -7.90 -18.26
CA PHE A 710 -1.56 -7.31 -18.70
C PHE A 710 -0.99 -6.25 -17.75
N LEU A 711 -1.77 -5.82 -16.75
CA LEU A 711 -1.34 -4.95 -15.65
C LEU A 711 -0.83 -5.75 -14.43
N GLN A 712 -0.65 -7.06 -14.57
CA GLN A 712 -0.21 -7.93 -13.49
C GLN A 712 1.02 -8.74 -13.93
N TYR A 713 2.08 -8.70 -13.11
CA TYR A 713 3.33 -9.43 -13.34
C TYR A 713 3.11 -10.91 -13.71
N TYR A 714 2.17 -11.55 -13.02
CA TYR A 714 1.94 -12.99 -13.12
C TYR A 714 1.39 -13.41 -14.50
N TYR A 715 0.55 -12.58 -15.12
CA TYR A 715 -0.09 -12.90 -16.41
C TYR A 715 0.58 -12.23 -17.62
N ALA A 716 1.41 -11.20 -17.40
CA ALA A 716 2.02 -10.43 -18.48
C ALA A 716 2.84 -11.29 -19.46
N MET A 717 3.36 -12.44 -19.02
CA MET A 717 4.15 -13.36 -19.84
C MET A 717 3.32 -14.35 -20.67
N VAL A 718 2.03 -14.52 -20.39
CA VAL A 718 1.18 -15.52 -21.07
C VAL A 718 1.19 -15.39 -22.59
N PRO A 719 1.08 -14.18 -23.19
CA PRO A 719 1.14 -14.04 -24.65
C PRO A 719 2.48 -14.43 -25.27
N VAL A 720 3.59 -14.40 -24.51
CA VAL A 720 4.91 -14.84 -25.01
C VAL A 720 4.93 -16.33 -25.28
N ALA A 721 4.22 -17.13 -24.47
CA ALA A 721 4.09 -18.58 -24.68
C ALA A 721 3.38 -18.93 -26.00
N GLY A 722 2.58 -18.01 -26.56
CA GLY A 722 1.94 -18.16 -27.86
C GLY A 722 2.80 -17.76 -29.06
N VAL A 723 3.97 -17.15 -28.84
CA VAL A 723 4.89 -16.80 -29.94
C VAL A 723 5.60 -18.08 -30.41
N PRO A 724 5.61 -18.39 -31.72
CA PRO A 724 6.26 -19.60 -32.21
C PRO A 724 7.75 -19.67 -31.82
N GLU A 725 8.22 -20.85 -31.39
CA GLU A 725 9.60 -21.06 -30.91
C GLU A 725 10.65 -20.59 -31.94
N LYS A 726 10.40 -20.81 -33.23
CA LYS A 726 11.29 -20.36 -34.32
C LYS A 726 11.46 -18.84 -34.36
N GLU A 727 10.39 -18.08 -34.12
CA GLU A 727 10.44 -16.61 -34.08
C GLU A 727 11.20 -16.14 -32.84
N MET A 728 10.94 -16.76 -31.68
CA MET A 728 11.67 -16.47 -30.44
C MET A 728 13.18 -16.70 -30.58
N GLN A 729 13.58 -17.83 -31.19
CA GLN A 729 14.98 -18.16 -31.46
C GLN A 729 15.64 -17.23 -32.48
N GLY A 730 14.87 -16.61 -33.38
CA GLY A 730 15.37 -15.61 -34.34
C GLY A 730 15.58 -14.23 -33.73
N ILE A 731 14.97 -13.94 -32.58
CA ILE A 731 15.02 -12.64 -31.90
C ILE A 731 15.95 -12.69 -30.68
N LEU A 732 15.83 -13.72 -29.86
CA LEU A 732 16.59 -13.88 -28.62
C LEU A 732 17.92 -14.56 -28.87
N THR A 733 18.94 -14.22 -28.08
CA THR A 733 20.18 -15.01 -28.08
C THR A 733 19.89 -16.43 -27.57
N PRO A 734 20.73 -17.44 -27.92
CA PRO A 734 20.53 -18.80 -27.42
C PRO A 734 20.43 -18.89 -25.89
N GLN A 735 21.22 -18.08 -25.18
CA GLN A 735 21.19 -18.00 -23.72
C GLN A 735 19.88 -17.36 -23.21
N GLN A 736 19.43 -16.25 -23.81
CA GLN A 736 18.15 -15.63 -23.45
C GLN A 736 16.97 -16.57 -23.71
N TRP A 737 16.96 -17.28 -24.84
CA TRP A 737 15.91 -18.24 -25.15
C TRP A 737 15.88 -19.38 -24.14
N LYS A 738 17.04 -19.95 -23.80
CA LYS A 738 17.15 -20.99 -22.78
C LYS A 738 16.58 -20.52 -21.44
N LEU A 739 16.99 -19.35 -20.96
CA LEU A 739 16.52 -18.80 -19.69
C LEU A 739 15.02 -18.43 -19.72
N CYS A 740 14.51 -17.99 -20.86
CA CYS A 740 13.08 -17.75 -21.07
C CYS A 740 12.28 -19.06 -20.94
N LYS A 741 12.72 -20.10 -21.64
CA LYS A 741 12.09 -21.43 -21.63
C LYS A 741 12.14 -22.11 -20.27
N ASP A 742 13.30 -22.06 -19.59
CA ASP A 742 13.52 -22.81 -18.35
C ASP A 742 12.94 -22.12 -17.11
N ARG A 743 12.83 -20.78 -17.10
CA ARG A 743 12.46 -20.01 -15.90
C ARG A 743 11.24 -19.09 -16.06
N ASP A 744 10.94 -18.56 -17.24
CA ASP A 744 9.85 -17.59 -17.40
C ASP A 744 8.55 -18.19 -17.96
N LEU A 745 8.67 -19.12 -18.91
CA LEU A 745 7.54 -19.73 -19.59
C LEU A 745 6.84 -20.87 -18.84
N PRO A 746 7.42 -21.62 -17.88
CA PRO A 746 6.74 -22.76 -17.26
C PRO A 746 5.37 -22.40 -16.67
N ASP A 747 5.28 -21.31 -15.90
CA ASP A 747 4.01 -20.84 -15.34
C ASP A 747 3.06 -20.33 -16.42
N ALA A 748 3.57 -19.59 -17.41
CA ALA A 748 2.79 -19.02 -18.50
C ALA A 748 2.19 -20.10 -19.42
N MET A 749 2.92 -21.19 -19.66
CA MET A 749 2.48 -22.31 -20.50
C MET A 749 1.25 -23.02 -19.93
N GLN A 750 1.16 -23.15 -18.61
CA GLN A 750 -0.02 -23.75 -17.97
C GLN A 750 -1.31 -23.00 -18.32
N TYR A 751 -1.25 -21.66 -18.39
CA TYR A 751 -2.38 -20.83 -18.84
C TYR A 751 -2.60 -20.96 -20.34
N TRP A 752 -1.50 -20.88 -21.10
CA TRP A 752 -1.53 -20.89 -22.56
C TRP A 752 -2.20 -22.13 -23.15
N GLU A 753 -1.93 -23.32 -22.63
CA GLU A 753 -2.56 -24.56 -23.08
C GLU A 753 -4.10 -24.50 -22.93
N GLY A 754 -4.60 -23.92 -21.83
CA GLY A 754 -6.03 -23.72 -21.62
C GLY A 754 -6.64 -22.73 -22.62
N ILE A 755 -5.92 -21.64 -22.91
CA ILE A 755 -6.32 -20.61 -23.87
C ILE A 755 -6.35 -21.17 -25.29
N GLU A 756 -5.33 -21.92 -25.68
CA GLU A 756 -5.23 -22.53 -27.01
C GLU A 756 -6.35 -23.56 -27.22
N ASN A 757 -6.66 -24.36 -26.19
CA ASN A 757 -7.79 -25.30 -26.23
C ASN A 757 -9.13 -24.58 -26.34
N ASN A 758 -9.34 -23.49 -25.60
CA ASN A 758 -10.54 -22.66 -25.72
C ASN A 758 -10.69 -22.07 -27.13
N HIS A 759 -9.59 -21.58 -27.69
CA HIS A 759 -9.55 -21.04 -29.04
C HIS A 759 -9.93 -22.09 -30.09
N LYS A 760 -9.30 -23.28 -30.04
CA LYS A 760 -9.63 -24.42 -30.92
C LYS A 760 -11.10 -24.82 -30.80
N ASN A 761 -11.66 -24.82 -29.59
CA ASN A 761 -13.08 -25.13 -29.36
C ASN A 761 -14.00 -24.04 -29.91
N ARG A 762 -13.66 -22.75 -29.75
CA ARG A 762 -14.41 -21.62 -30.32
C ARG A 762 -14.47 -21.73 -31.85
N LEU A 763 -13.35 -21.99 -32.51
CA LEU A 763 -13.31 -22.17 -33.96
C LEU A 763 -14.14 -23.38 -34.43
N LYS A 764 -14.09 -24.52 -33.71
CA LYS A 764 -14.90 -25.71 -34.01
C LYS A 764 -16.40 -25.47 -33.89
N GLN A 765 -16.83 -24.59 -32.98
CA GLN A 765 -18.24 -24.25 -32.76
C GLN A 765 -18.78 -23.22 -33.76
N GLY A 766 -18.01 -22.87 -34.80
CA GLY A 766 -18.39 -21.82 -35.74
C GLY A 766 -18.27 -20.41 -35.15
N GLY A 767 -17.61 -20.26 -33.99
CA GLY A 767 -17.29 -18.96 -33.41
C GLY A 767 -16.38 -18.21 -34.37
N ASN A 768 -16.84 -17.05 -34.84
CA ASN A 768 -16.15 -16.28 -35.87
C ASN A 768 -14.76 -15.86 -35.35
N ALA A 769 -13.69 -16.17 -36.10
CA ALA A 769 -12.32 -15.79 -35.75
C ALA A 769 -12.13 -14.27 -35.64
N GLY A 770 -13.03 -13.49 -36.26
CA GLY A 770 -13.03 -12.03 -36.27
C GLY A 770 -14.10 -11.37 -35.41
N GLN A 771 -14.80 -12.08 -34.50
CA GLN A 771 -15.64 -11.40 -33.52
C GLN A 771 -14.72 -10.59 -32.59
N ILE A 772 -14.61 -9.30 -32.87
CA ILE A 772 -13.96 -8.32 -32.01
C ILE A 772 -14.81 -8.21 -30.75
N PHE A 773 -14.57 -9.11 -29.80
CA PHE A 773 -15.12 -9.02 -28.47
C PHE A 773 -14.35 -7.95 -27.72
N PHE A 774 -14.80 -6.70 -27.82
CA PHE A 774 -14.37 -5.67 -26.90
C PHE A 774 -15.50 -4.74 -26.48
N ASN A 775 -15.53 -4.44 -25.17
CA ASN A 775 -16.19 -3.28 -24.59
C ASN A 775 -15.82 -2.01 -25.39
N GLY A 776 -16.61 -1.70 -26.42
CA GLY A 776 -16.48 -0.49 -27.23
C GLY A 776 -16.32 -0.65 -28.74
N GLY A 777 -16.44 -1.85 -29.31
CA GLY A 777 -16.49 -2.05 -30.78
C GLY A 777 -17.90 -2.39 -31.25
N MET A 778 -18.36 -1.77 -32.34
CA MET A 778 -19.56 -2.26 -33.04
C MET A 778 -19.25 -3.65 -33.61
N ILE A 779 -19.99 -4.65 -33.14
CA ILE A 779 -20.11 -5.92 -33.85
C ILE A 779 -21.04 -5.60 -35.02
N ILE A 780 -20.62 -5.79 -36.26
CA ILE A 780 -21.56 -5.83 -37.40
C ILE A 780 -21.30 -7.18 -38.06
N ASP A 781 -22.26 -8.09 -37.91
CA ASP A 781 -22.25 -9.31 -38.71
C ASP A 781 -22.40 -8.92 -40.19
N GLN A 782 -21.44 -9.38 -41.00
CA GLN A 782 -21.51 -9.33 -42.47
C GLN A 782 -22.59 -10.27 -42.98
#